data_AF-A0A9W6VBM1-F1
#
_entry.id   AF-A0A9W6VBM1-F1
#
_cell.length_a   1.000
_cell.length_b   1.000
_cell.length_c   1.000
_cell.angle_alpha   90.00
_cell.angle_beta   90.00
_cell.angle_gamma   90.00
#
_symmetry.space_group_name_H-M   'P 1'
#
loop_
_entity.id
_entity.type
_entity.pdbx_description
1 polymer ?
#
loop_
_entity_poly.entity_id
_entity_poly.type
_entity_poly.pdbx_seq_one_letter_code
_entity_poly.pdbx_strand_id
1 'polypeptide(L)'
;MTTTPPEARVAGAGVPAGTTFRFLTLVGIAVAITAYVADHFASLTGADRGLARLRCQVVSGVYPDASVRIEPDEGKWNSYYDCLYALRGTQLLWLGGALALLALVTCLFYVAQPVWRIRRGRLVLLRDVPALWARLEPTLTELTRKAGLAALPEFRLDPGSTRAGGVAFGTHRRSVVCLDVGLVLLHDRDRPAFDAVVLHELAHLRHRDVPITYATIAVWRAVLLVAVLPFTVSLVRSQFVAPDVDLLALLVWSPLLVLLAYAARASVLRVREHHADVLVVAWTGADDPFRTLPDVRSPRFTTHPSRAARLAVTQDPRLLLRPGFWAFFLGGLTWQVVANTAGMALGTLWLRSDSVGPAVLRLAWSAGAAALVGVAAWRGAEYVRLGGDRRRVFLAPGLGIGLGLGLGGLVVPMVVLDPLGVQFAPLTLWLRAVAVVVAVLVCAWAGWCVSLARSRFQRVAVAVAVVVVCWSVLGWLPTAYGYAGLWDSMLAPALERLGDIAGGGVDAVLLGAAALPLFADVDRVLTTVALGLVWLVPALLGRPPRAAFTVGAAGMAVAAIAVLVIGGADPLVATAWQLAAVAVVQLAVAWVARRSGVVAAVVAAWLTGIAGCLAIWAAHWSAGEVDAVLARQPMRVLPFTALVAAALVAVVGRRRVAARPVRRVALIPVVALTAAVLVPFPVATSSAVALLPPQPTTGIVDPRRALFIWAHGGGMALLSDVGQAQSRALLGMAEDDRAAQVARCEELLDRIRVAREYPDPPEPVARGHWNSGMDASRLGAQECVRIFSGPDGDPNPVSTAFTAAADDFLPLLRAISDVATSVPPEPPAPTTSTPPPPPPPPPPPPAPPVDLATMLLTAADLPRGAKEKPPSTGGSSSDIRTEPSDCGVDVGPPELAKASRTFDMPDGSWISTQVYRYPDDGGVALRAIAENYAHCHQYRVFAGDIKQKVTIDVVSGTPLVADVTFDGGFVVFRSRQVWIVKGELLACVSVSGKRKPDPSLVDSLAATLTSRLVTR
;
A
#
# COMPACT_ATOMS: atom_id res chain seq x y z
N MET A 1 31.37 -52.99 4.79
CA MET A 1 30.35 -52.08 4.20
C MET A 1 30.46 -50.72 4.87
N THR A 2 31.15 -49.76 4.27
CA THR A 2 31.26 -48.39 4.77
C THR A 2 29.92 -47.68 4.62
N THR A 3 29.14 -47.64 5.69
CA THR A 3 27.93 -46.82 5.78
C THR A 3 28.35 -45.36 5.62
N THR A 4 28.03 -44.78 4.47
CA THR A 4 28.10 -43.32 4.27
C THR A 4 27.46 -42.64 5.48
N PRO A 5 28.15 -41.69 6.15
CA PRO A 5 27.60 -41.02 7.31
C PRO A 5 26.25 -40.38 6.95
N PRO A 6 25.28 -40.35 7.88
CA PRO A 6 23.95 -39.80 7.65
C PRO A 6 23.97 -38.37 7.07
N GLU A 7 25.02 -37.61 7.38
CA GLU A 7 25.31 -36.29 6.83
C GLU A 7 25.54 -36.29 5.31
N ALA A 8 26.30 -37.25 4.76
CA ALA A 8 26.52 -37.36 3.32
C ALA A 8 25.21 -37.65 2.55
N ARG A 9 24.24 -38.30 3.20
CA ARG A 9 22.89 -38.52 2.65
C ARG A 9 22.03 -37.26 2.70
N VAL A 10 22.13 -36.46 3.77
CA VAL A 10 21.37 -35.21 3.92
C VAL A 10 21.95 -34.07 3.06
N ALA A 11 23.27 -33.98 2.92
CA ALA A 11 23.96 -32.97 2.12
C ALA A 11 24.01 -33.29 0.60
N GLY A 12 24.01 -34.56 0.21
CA GLY A 12 24.14 -35.00 -1.19
C GLY A 12 22.86 -34.90 -2.05
N ALA A 13 21.71 -34.55 -1.48
CA ALA A 13 20.41 -34.69 -2.16
C ALA A 13 20.03 -33.55 -3.12
N GLY A 14 20.86 -32.50 -3.25
CA GLY A 14 20.55 -31.33 -4.07
C GLY A 14 19.31 -30.55 -3.59
N VAL A 15 19.01 -30.63 -2.29
CA VAL A 15 17.86 -29.97 -1.66
C VAL A 15 18.29 -28.58 -1.16
N PRO A 16 17.48 -27.52 -1.39
CA PRO A 16 17.80 -26.18 -0.91
C PRO A 16 18.06 -26.12 0.60
N ALA A 17 19.18 -25.52 0.98
CA ALA A 17 19.56 -25.36 2.38
C ALA A 17 18.55 -24.47 3.12
N GLY A 18 18.19 -24.87 4.35
CA GLY A 18 17.21 -24.14 5.15
C GLY A 18 17.69 -22.75 5.59
N THR A 19 19.01 -22.59 5.73
CA THR A 19 19.69 -21.31 6.01
C THR A 19 19.55 -20.34 4.85
N THR A 20 19.85 -20.76 3.62
CA THR A 20 19.75 -19.94 2.41
C THR A 20 18.33 -19.42 2.20
N PHE A 21 17.32 -20.29 2.33
CA PHE A 21 15.92 -19.89 2.22
C PHE A 21 15.57 -18.74 3.17
N ARG A 22 15.89 -18.88 4.46
CA ARG A 22 15.60 -17.87 5.49
C ARG A 22 16.40 -16.59 5.29
N PHE A 23 17.63 -16.69 4.80
CA PHE A 23 18.45 -15.53 4.47
C PHE A 23 17.84 -14.73 3.31
N LEU A 24 17.40 -15.41 2.25
CA LEU A 24 16.69 -14.77 1.14
C LEU A 24 15.37 -14.12 1.61
N THR A 25 14.67 -14.72 2.57
CA THR A 25 13.51 -14.08 3.21
C THR A 25 13.88 -12.77 3.90
N LEU A 26 14.98 -12.73 4.66
CA LEU A 26 15.45 -11.48 5.27
C LEU A 26 15.79 -10.42 4.22
N VAL A 27 16.49 -10.80 3.14
CA VAL A 27 16.83 -9.90 2.03
C VAL A 27 15.56 -9.36 1.35
N GLY A 28 14.55 -10.21 1.12
CA GLY A 28 13.27 -9.79 0.57
C GLY A 28 12.58 -8.74 1.44
N ILE A 29 12.51 -8.97 2.76
CA ILE A 29 11.94 -7.99 3.70
C ILE A 29 12.72 -6.68 3.64
N ALA A 30 14.05 -6.75 3.67
CA ALA A 30 14.93 -5.58 3.59
C ALA A 30 14.66 -4.73 2.33
N VAL A 31 14.56 -5.38 1.17
CA VAL A 31 14.26 -4.74 -0.10
C VAL A 31 12.86 -4.13 -0.08
N ALA A 32 11.85 -4.83 0.42
CA ALA A 32 10.48 -4.31 0.45
C ALA A 32 10.35 -3.08 1.37
N ILE A 33 10.92 -3.14 2.58
CA ILE A 33 10.93 -1.99 3.50
C ILE A 33 11.61 -0.79 2.83
N THR A 34 12.77 -1.00 2.21
CA THR A 34 13.54 0.08 1.57
C THR A 34 12.82 0.65 0.36
N ALA A 35 12.21 -0.19 -0.48
CA ALA A 35 11.45 0.25 -1.64
C ALA A 35 10.22 1.06 -1.24
N TYR A 36 9.50 0.65 -0.19
CA TYR A 36 8.38 1.42 0.35
C TYR A 36 8.83 2.79 0.87
N VAL A 37 9.89 2.83 1.67
CA VAL A 37 10.43 4.09 2.21
C VAL A 37 10.92 5.00 1.08
N ALA A 38 11.57 4.45 0.06
CA ALA A 38 12.00 5.21 -1.11
C ALA A 38 10.82 5.81 -1.86
N ASP A 39 9.74 5.06 -2.05
CA ASP A 39 8.51 5.54 -2.68
C ASP A 39 7.87 6.69 -1.88
N HIS A 40 7.82 6.55 -0.55
CA HIS A 40 7.33 7.59 0.36
C HIS A 40 8.19 8.87 0.31
N PHE A 41 9.52 8.77 0.33
CA PHE A 41 10.36 9.96 0.18
C PHE A 41 10.25 10.57 -1.22
N ALA A 42 10.08 9.74 -2.25
CA ALA A 42 9.87 10.19 -3.60
C ALA A 42 8.53 10.94 -3.75
N SER A 43 7.49 10.58 -2.99
CA SER A 43 6.22 11.31 -2.96
C SER A 43 6.32 12.62 -2.17
N LEU A 44 7.02 12.63 -1.03
CA LEU A 44 7.24 13.86 -0.24
C LEU A 44 8.06 14.91 -0.99
N THR A 45 9.15 14.50 -1.63
CA THR A 45 10.03 15.41 -2.40
C THR A 45 9.42 15.86 -3.72
N GLY A 46 8.46 15.09 -4.23
CA GLY A 46 7.67 15.45 -5.39
C GLY A 46 6.25 15.79 -5.01
N ALA A 47 6.01 16.72 -4.10
CA ALA A 47 4.67 17.22 -3.76
C ALA A 47 3.84 17.62 -5.01
N ASP A 48 4.51 17.94 -6.11
CA ASP A 48 3.93 18.08 -7.45
C ASP A 48 3.30 16.80 -8.02
N ARG A 49 3.48 15.60 -7.46
CA ARG A 49 2.95 14.36 -8.06
C ARG A 49 1.45 14.22 -7.92
N GLY A 50 0.88 14.67 -6.79
CA GLY A 50 -0.56 14.78 -6.65
C GLY A 50 -1.10 15.70 -7.74
N LEU A 51 -0.55 16.91 -7.80
CA LEU A 51 -0.90 17.93 -8.80
C LEU A 51 -0.60 17.49 -10.24
N ALA A 52 0.47 16.74 -10.48
CA ALA A 52 0.88 16.28 -11.81
C ALA A 52 0.05 15.08 -12.27
N ARG A 53 -0.42 14.23 -11.33
CA ARG A 53 -1.44 13.22 -11.64
C ARG A 53 -2.75 13.88 -12.03
N LEU A 54 -3.18 14.90 -11.27
CA LEU A 54 -4.36 15.71 -11.62
C LEU A 54 -4.16 16.42 -12.97
N ARG A 55 -2.97 16.96 -13.24
CA ARG A 55 -2.61 17.56 -14.54
C ARG A 55 -2.72 16.56 -15.68
N CYS A 56 -2.18 15.35 -15.51
CA CYS A 56 -2.31 14.29 -16.50
C CYS A 56 -3.77 13.90 -16.71
N GLN A 57 -4.60 13.87 -15.66
CA GLN A 57 -6.04 13.63 -15.78
C GLN A 57 -6.72 14.70 -16.64
N VAL A 58 -6.39 15.97 -16.43
CA VAL A 58 -6.95 17.09 -17.21
C VAL A 58 -6.51 17.03 -18.67
N VAL A 59 -5.20 16.91 -18.91
CA VAL A 59 -4.62 16.87 -20.28
C VAL A 59 -5.14 15.68 -21.09
N SER A 60 -5.43 14.56 -20.45
CA SER A 60 -6.00 13.38 -21.10
C SER A 60 -7.53 13.37 -21.17
N GLY A 61 -8.21 14.27 -20.47
CA GLY A 61 -9.67 14.29 -20.35
C GLY A 61 -10.24 13.15 -19.52
N VAL A 62 -9.44 12.50 -18.67
CA VAL A 62 -9.87 11.40 -17.78
C VAL A 62 -10.28 11.96 -16.43
N TYR A 63 -11.58 11.97 -16.14
CA TYR A 63 -12.15 12.42 -14.87
C TYR A 63 -12.84 11.25 -14.16
N PRO A 64 -12.11 10.46 -13.34
CA PRO A 64 -12.70 9.32 -12.67
C PRO A 64 -13.73 9.79 -11.64
N ASP A 65 -14.95 9.24 -11.73
CA ASP A 65 -15.98 9.47 -10.73
C ASP A 65 -15.70 8.66 -9.44
N ALA A 66 -16.41 8.98 -8.37
CA ALA A 66 -16.35 8.18 -7.13
C ALA A 66 -16.97 6.79 -7.29
N SER A 67 -17.70 6.54 -8.38
CA SER A 67 -18.47 5.31 -8.59
C SER A 67 -17.73 4.22 -9.37
N VAL A 68 -16.40 4.35 -9.52
CA VAL A 68 -15.54 3.35 -10.19
C VAL A 68 -16.04 3.06 -11.61
N ARG A 69 -16.65 4.05 -12.28
CA ARG A 69 -17.05 3.88 -13.68
C ARG A 69 -15.85 4.10 -14.56
N ILE A 70 -15.51 3.08 -15.34
CA ILE A 70 -14.36 3.08 -16.23
C ILE A 70 -14.73 3.94 -17.44
N GLU A 71 -14.02 5.05 -17.65
CA GLU A 71 -14.08 5.84 -18.89
C GLU A 71 -13.81 4.88 -20.07
N PRO A 72 -14.76 4.69 -21.01
CA PRO A 72 -14.66 3.64 -22.03
C PRO A 72 -13.70 3.99 -23.17
N ASP A 73 -13.28 5.26 -23.27
CA ASP A 73 -12.35 5.71 -24.30
C ASP A 73 -10.90 5.33 -23.93
N GLU A 74 -10.41 4.25 -24.56
CA GLU A 74 -9.03 3.77 -24.41
C GLU A 74 -7.98 4.81 -24.83
N GLY A 75 -8.31 5.70 -25.77
CA GLY A 75 -7.41 6.76 -26.23
C GLY A 75 -7.06 7.75 -25.13
N LYS A 76 -8.05 8.14 -24.32
CA LYS A 76 -7.84 9.02 -23.15
C LYS A 76 -6.96 8.36 -22.10
N TRP A 77 -7.20 7.09 -21.78
CA TRP A 77 -6.35 6.34 -20.85
C TRP A 77 -4.90 6.23 -21.34
N ASN A 78 -4.70 5.98 -22.64
CA ASN A 78 -3.37 5.94 -23.23
C ASN A 78 -2.64 7.29 -23.08
N SER A 79 -3.31 8.41 -23.38
CA SER A 79 -2.77 9.76 -23.18
C SER A 79 -2.43 10.04 -21.70
N TYR A 80 -3.32 9.64 -20.79
CA TYR A 80 -3.09 9.76 -19.34
C TYR A 80 -1.83 9.01 -18.90
N TYR A 81 -1.63 7.79 -19.40
CA TYR A 81 -0.47 6.97 -19.05
C TYR A 81 0.83 7.45 -19.67
N ASP A 82 0.79 7.98 -20.89
CA ASP A 82 1.95 8.59 -21.54
C ASP A 82 2.40 9.84 -20.77
N CYS A 83 1.46 10.68 -20.31
CA CYS A 83 1.76 11.81 -19.42
C CYS A 83 2.37 11.34 -18.09
N LEU A 84 1.77 10.34 -17.44
CA LEU A 84 2.32 9.79 -16.20
C LEU A 84 3.70 9.17 -16.39
N TYR A 85 4.01 8.60 -17.56
CA TYR A 85 5.31 7.99 -17.85
C TYR A 85 6.44 9.02 -17.84
N ALA A 86 6.20 10.22 -18.39
CA ALA A 86 7.18 11.31 -18.43
C ALA A 86 7.66 11.74 -17.03
N LEU A 87 6.81 11.58 -16.01
CA LEU A 87 7.08 12.00 -14.63
C LEU A 87 7.86 10.95 -13.80
N ARG A 88 8.19 9.79 -14.39
CA ARG A 88 8.69 8.61 -13.63
C ARG A 88 10.19 8.55 -13.39
N GLY A 89 10.99 9.25 -14.19
CA GLY A 89 12.45 9.19 -14.10
C GLY A 89 12.94 9.39 -12.67
N THR A 90 12.38 10.37 -11.97
CA THR A 90 12.71 10.68 -10.57
C THR A 90 12.34 9.55 -9.60
N GLN A 91 11.20 8.87 -9.79
CA GLN A 91 10.79 7.75 -8.92
C GLN A 91 11.75 6.56 -9.05
N LEU A 92 12.13 6.22 -10.29
CA LEU A 92 13.09 5.15 -10.55
C LEU A 92 14.49 5.48 -9.99
N LEU A 93 14.91 6.74 -10.07
CA LEU A 93 16.16 7.21 -9.46
C LEU A 93 16.12 7.09 -7.93
N TRP A 94 15.02 7.46 -7.28
CA TRP A 94 14.85 7.27 -5.84
C TRP A 94 14.87 5.80 -5.43
N LEU A 95 14.11 4.95 -6.13
CA LEU A 95 14.06 3.52 -5.85
C LEU A 95 15.43 2.86 -6.06
N GLY A 96 16.04 3.09 -7.23
CA GLY A 96 17.36 2.57 -7.58
C GLY A 96 18.45 3.08 -6.63
N GLY A 97 18.42 4.37 -6.31
CA GLY A 97 19.34 5.02 -5.37
C GLY A 97 19.23 4.45 -3.95
N ALA A 98 18.02 4.27 -3.42
CA ALA A 98 17.81 3.70 -2.09
C ALA A 98 18.24 2.23 -2.01
N LEU A 99 17.96 1.43 -3.04
CA LEU A 99 18.40 0.04 -3.11
C LEU A 99 19.93 -0.08 -3.27
N ALA A 100 20.54 0.80 -4.07
CA ALA A 100 21.99 0.87 -4.20
C ALA A 100 22.65 1.29 -2.88
N LEU A 101 22.07 2.27 -2.17
CA LEU A 101 22.53 2.71 -0.85
C LEU A 101 22.41 1.57 0.18
N LEU A 102 21.30 0.84 0.19
CA LEU A 102 21.12 -0.34 1.04
C LEU A 102 22.20 -1.39 0.79
N ALA A 103 22.47 -1.70 -0.48
CA ALA A 103 23.51 -2.66 -0.87
C ALA A 103 24.91 -2.20 -0.46
N LEU A 104 25.23 -0.91 -0.68
CA LEU A 104 26.49 -0.30 -0.29
C LEU A 104 26.71 -0.37 1.23
N VAL A 105 25.74 0.11 2.02
CA VAL A 105 25.81 0.09 3.49
C VAL A 105 25.88 -1.34 4.03
N THR A 106 25.16 -2.28 3.42
CA THR A 106 25.27 -3.70 3.75
C THR A 106 26.69 -4.22 3.50
N CYS A 107 27.29 -3.89 2.35
CA CYS A 107 28.65 -4.28 2.01
C CYS A 107 29.67 -3.69 3.00
N LEU A 108 29.53 -2.40 3.34
CA LEU A 108 30.38 -1.72 4.33
C LEU A 108 30.30 -2.41 5.69
N PHE A 109 29.10 -2.70 6.21
CA PHE A 109 28.96 -3.45 7.46
C PHE A 109 29.57 -4.85 7.38
N TYR A 110 29.34 -5.57 6.27
CA TYR A 110 29.85 -6.91 6.08
C TYR A 110 31.39 -6.96 6.14
N VAL A 111 32.06 -6.04 5.46
CA VAL A 111 33.54 -5.98 5.41
C VAL A 111 34.15 -5.40 6.68
N ALA A 112 33.53 -4.37 7.28
CA ALA A 112 34.07 -3.70 8.46
C ALA A 112 33.88 -4.50 9.76
N GLN A 113 32.83 -5.32 9.86
CA GLN A 113 32.44 -5.97 11.12
C GLN A 113 33.52 -6.87 11.74
N PRO A 114 34.26 -7.73 11.01
CA PRO A 114 35.34 -8.53 11.58
C PRO A 114 36.46 -7.68 12.20
N VAL A 115 36.91 -6.64 11.48
CA VAL A 115 37.98 -5.73 11.94
C VAL A 115 37.52 -4.93 13.15
N TRP A 116 36.29 -4.41 13.09
CA TRP A 116 35.68 -3.67 14.19
C TRP A 116 35.55 -4.53 15.45
N ARG A 117 35.17 -5.80 15.32
CA ARG A 117 35.09 -6.74 16.44
C ARG A 117 36.45 -7.00 17.08
N ILE A 118 37.49 -7.23 16.26
CA ILE A 118 38.87 -7.41 16.74
C ILE A 118 39.34 -6.19 17.54
N ARG A 119 39.18 -4.99 16.97
CA ARG A 119 39.63 -3.74 17.60
C ARG A 119 38.86 -3.42 18.89
N ARG A 120 37.52 -3.53 18.85
CA ARG A 120 36.67 -3.20 20.00
C ARG A 120 36.81 -4.20 21.15
N GLY A 121 36.93 -5.49 20.83
CA GLY A 121 37.14 -6.55 21.83
C GLY A 121 38.58 -6.67 22.30
N ARG A 122 39.51 -5.89 21.73
CA ARG A 122 40.97 -6.02 21.97
C ARG A 122 41.44 -7.47 21.89
N LEU A 123 40.93 -8.19 20.88
CA LEU A 123 41.13 -9.64 20.76
C LEU A 123 42.60 -9.94 20.47
N VAL A 124 43.22 -10.70 21.37
CA VAL A 124 44.65 -11.04 21.30
C VAL A 124 44.82 -12.29 20.45
N LEU A 125 45.83 -12.34 19.58
CA LEU A 125 46.14 -13.56 18.85
C LEU A 125 46.67 -14.60 19.84
N LEU A 126 46.11 -15.81 19.82
CA LEU A 126 46.48 -16.82 20.82
C LEU A 126 47.96 -17.21 20.73
N ARG A 127 48.54 -17.14 19.51
CA ARG A 127 49.97 -17.35 19.24
C ARG A 127 50.89 -16.32 19.89
N ASP A 128 50.39 -15.12 20.17
CA ASP A 128 51.16 -14.06 20.84
C ASP A 128 51.22 -14.27 22.36
N VAL A 129 50.60 -15.34 22.88
CA VAL A 129 50.67 -15.78 24.28
C VAL A 129 51.32 -17.16 24.34
N PRO A 130 52.68 -17.25 24.29
CA PRO A 130 53.38 -18.52 24.01
C PRO A 130 53.07 -19.65 24.97
N ALA A 131 52.97 -19.35 26.28
CA ALA A 131 52.66 -20.35 27.31
C ALA A 131 51.27 -20.98 27.11
N LEU A 132 50.30 -20.17 26.69
CA LEU A 132 48.94 -20.65 26.44
C LEU A 132 48.83 -21.35 25.08
N TRP A 133 49.52 -20.83 24.06
CA TRP A 133 49.58 -21.44 22.74
C TRP A 133 50.19 -22.85 22.80
N ALA A 134 51.36 -23.01 23.42
CA ALA A 134 52.03 -24.31 23.55
C ALA A 134 51.13 -25.37 24.20
N ARG A 135 50.24 -24.94 25.10
CA ARG A 135 49.29 -25.81 25.79
C ARG A 135 48.07 -26.18 24.95
N LEU A 136 47.51 -25.22 24.19
CA LEU A 136 46.26 -25.42 23.44
C LEU A 136 46.48 -25.89 22.00
N GLU A 137 47.62 -25.58 21.39
CA GLU A 137 47.90 -25.87 19.98
C GLU A 137 47.70 -27.34 19.58
N PRO A 138 48.21 -28.34 20.33
CA PRO A 138 48.06 -29.75 19.93
C PRO A 138 46.57 -30.13 19.85
N THR A 139 45.80 -29.65 20.82
CA THR A 139 44.36 -29.87 20.93
C THR A 139 43.61 -29.19 19.78
N LEU A 140 43.87 -27.90 19.54
CA LEU A 140 43.18 -27.13 18.52
C LEU A 140 43.48 -27.67 17.11
N THR A 141 44.72 -28.14 16.89
CA THR A 141 45.13 -28.79 15.65
C THR A 141 44.39 -30.11 15.45
N GLU A 142 44.30 -30.93 16.51
CA GLU A 142 43.54 -32.19 16.48
C GLU A 142 42.06 -31.96 16.16
N LEU A 143 41.40 -31.03 16.86
CA LEU A 143 39.99 -30.72 16.66
C LEU A 143 39.73 -30.12 15.26
N THR A 144 40.63 -29.28 14.75
CA THR A 144 40.55 -28.74 13.39
C THR A 144 40.63 -29.84 12.34
N ARG A 145 41.57 -30.78 12.51
CA ARG A 145 41.70 -31.95 11.64
C ARG A 145 40.46 -32.84 11.73
N LYS A 146 39.93 -33.04 12.93
CA LYS A 146 38.70 -33.80 13.18
C LYS A 146 37.49 -33.17 12.50
N ALA A 147 37.39 -31.84 12.50
CA ALA A 147 36.36 -31.09 11.78
C ALA A 147 36.54 -31.10 10.24
N GLY A 148 37.66 -31.63 9.74
CA GLY A 148 37.93 -31.75 8.31
C GLY A 148 38.21 -30.41 7.62
N LEU A 149 38.75 -29.43 8.33
CA LEU A 149 39.15 -28.15 7.74
C LEU A 149 40.54 -28.29 7.08
N ALA A 150 40.71 -27.70 5.90
CA ALA A 150 41.94 -27.81 5.11
C ALA A 150 43.12 -27.01 5.70
N ALA A 151 42.83 -26.02 6.54
CA ALA A 151 43.83 -25.16 7.18
C ALA A 151 43.39 -24.81 8.60
N LEU A 152 44.37 -24.59 9.48
CA LEU A 152 44.14 -24.12 10.84
C LEU A 152 43.58 -22.69 10.83
N PRO A 153 42.40 -22.44 11.43
CA PRO A 153 41.90 -21.08 11.55
C PRO A 153 42.76 -20.26 12.52
N GLU A 154 42.67 -18.94 12.42
CA GLU A 154 43.34 -18.03 13.34
C GLU A 154 42.62 -18.05 14.69
N PHE A 155 43.26 -18.57 15.73
CA PHE A 155 42.68 -18.57 17.08
C PHE A 155 43.02 -17.27 17.81
N ARG A 156 41.99 -16.61 18.33
CA ARG A 156 42.11 -15.41 19.16
C ARG A 156 41.53 -15.64 20.56
N LEU A 157 42.00 -14.88 21.53
CA LEU A 157 41.51 -14.86 22.91
C LEU A 157 40.73 -13.56 23.15
N ASP A 158 39.53 -13.66 23.71
CA ASP A 158 38.81 -12.52 24.31
C ASP A 158 39.14 -12.43 25.80
N PRO A 159 40.05 -11.53 26.22
CA PRO A 159 40.44 -11.41 27.63
C PRO A 159 39.32 -10.82 28.50
N GLY A 160 38.31 -10.18 27.90
CA GLY A 160 37.23 -9.52 28.62
C GLY A 160 36.04 -10.43 28.94
N SER A 161 35.96 -11.62 28.33
CA SER A 161 34.85 -12.57 28.55
C SER A 161 35.23 -13.71 29.49
N THR A 162 34.56 -13.77 30.65
CA THR A 162 34.68 -14.89 31.61
C THR A 162 33.76 -16.08 31.28
N ARG A 163 33.03 -16.03 30.17
CA ARG A 163 32.08 -17.09 29.77
C ARG A 163 32.83 -18.30 29.21
N ALA A 164 32.23 -19.48 29.33
CA ALA A 164 32.72 -20.69 28.68
C ALA A 164 32.15 -20.82 27.26
N GLY A 165 32.53 -19.90 26.37
CA GLY A 165 32.04 -19.83 25.00
C GLY A 165 33.13 -19.54 23.97
N GLY A 166 32.72 -19.55 22.71
CA GLY A 166 33.55 -19.18 21.57
C GLY A 166 32.70 -18.52 20.48
N VAL A 167 33.39 -18.02 19.44
CA VAL A 167 32.73 -17.47 18.26
C VAL A 167 33.62 -17.57 17.03
N ALA A 168 33.10 -18.19 15.98
CA ALA A 168 33.70 -18.18 14.65
C ALA A 168 33.30 -16.92 13.84
N PHE A 169 34.28 -16.29 13.19
CA PHE A 169 34.08 -15.14 12.31
C PHE A 169 35.15 -14.97 11.24
N GLY A 170 34.97 -13.96 10.37
CA GLY A 170 35.91 -13.65 9.29
C GLY A 170 35.40 -14.10 7.93
N THR A 171 36.32 -14.34 7.00
CA THR A 171 36.01 -14.74 5.61
C THR A 171 36.47 -16.17 5.37
N HIS A 172 36.00 -16.82 4.31
CA HIS A 172 36.44 -18.18 3.97
C HIS A 172 37.97 -18.30 3.81
N ARG A 173 38.67 -17.23 3.41
CA ARG A 173 40.14 -17.22 3.25
C ARG A 173 40.89 -16.90 4.54
N ARG A 174 40.23 -16.24 5.50
CA ARG A 174 40.79 -15.81 6.78
C ARG A 174 39.74 -16.05 7.86
N SER A 175 39.57 -17.32 8.21
CA SER A 175 38.68 -17.77 9.27
C SER A 175 39.33 -17.53 10.63
N VAL A 176 38.61 -16.90 11.54
CA VAL A 176 39.06 -16.58 12.89
C VAL A 176 38.12 -17.28 13.87
N VAL A 177 38.66 -17.95 14.88
CA VAL A 177 37.90 -18.51 16.00
C VAL A 177 38.36 -17.79 17.25
N CYS A 178 37.45 -17.09 17.92
CA CYS A 178 37.73 -16.45 19.18
C CYS A 178 37.25 -17.34 20.33
N LEU A 179 38.12 -17.56 21.31
CA LEU A 179 37.85 -18.34 22.51
C LEU A 179 37.76 -17.36 23.70
N ASP A 180 36.76 -17.54 24.53
CA ASP A 180 36.64 -16.77 25.78
C ASP A 180 37.59 -17.35 26.85
N VAL A 181 38.03 -16.53 27.81
CA VAL A 181 38.91 -16.99 28.90
C VAL A 181 38.25 -18.11 29.71
N GLY A 182 36.94 -18.03 29.95
CA GLY A 182 36.21 -19.08 30.67
C GLY A 182 36.23 -20.42 29.95
N LEU A 183 36.27 -20.44 28.60
CA LEU A 183 36.39 -21.66 27.82
C LEU A 183 37.81 -22.23 27.92
N VAL A 184 38.83 -21.37 27.85
CA VAL A 184 40.23 -21.79 28.02
C VAL A 184 40.45 -22.45 29.39
N LEU A 185 39.86 -21.91 30.46
CA LEU A 185 39.92 -22.52 31.79
C LEU A 185 39.18 -23.86 31.87
N LEU A 186 38.20 -24.09 31.01
CA LEU A 186 37.45 -25.35 30.95
C LEU A 186 38.28 -26.49 30.37
N HIS A 187 39.31 -26.19 29.56
CA HIS A 187 40.19 -27.20 28.96
C HIS A 187 40.79 -28.17 30.00
N ASP A 188 41.26 -27.66 31.15
CA ASP A 188 41.81 -28.51 32.23
C ASP A 188 40.74 -29.21 33.06
N ARG A 189 39.57 -28.57 33.23
CA ARG A 189 38.54 -29.02 34.17
C ARG A 189 37.58 -30.03 33.56
N ASP A 190 37.21 -29.82 32.30
CA ASP A 190 36.26 -30.62 31.56
C ASP A 190 36.62 -30.57 30.07
N ARG A 191 37.59 -31.40 29.71
CA ARG A 191 38.10 -31.49 28.35
C ARG A 191 37.02 -31.85 27.32
N PRO A 192 36.11 -32.82 27.57
CA PRO A 192 35.00 -33.09 26.66
C PRO A 192 34.12 -31.87 26.37
N ALA A 193 33.83 -31.04 27.37
CA ALA A 193 33.05 -29.81 27.17
C ALA A 193 33.81 -28.77 26.36
N PHE A 194 35.11 -28.61 26.62
CA PHE A 194 35.98 -27.76 25.79
C PHE A 194 35.97 -28.21 24.32
N ASP A 195 36.17 -29.51 24.08
CA ASP A 195 36.18 -30.08 22.73
C ASP A 195 34.84 -29.87 22.04
N ALA A 196 33.72 -30.06 22.74
CA ALA A 196 32.38 -29.86 22.19
C ALA A 196 32.14 -28.41 21.74
N VAL A 197 32.53 -27.42 22.54
CA VAL A 197 32.37 -26.00 22.19
C VAL A 197 33.29 -25.62 21.02
N VAL A 198 34.56 -26.05 21.03
CA VAL A 198 35.47 -25.75 19.92
C VAL A 198 35.01 -26.44 18.63
N LEU A 199 34.56 -27.69 18.69
CA LEU A 199 33.99 -28.39 17.53
C LEU A 199 32.72 -27.68 17.03
N HIS A 200 31.88 -27.12 17.90
CA HIS A 200 30.73 -26.31 17.49
C HIS A 200 31.14 -25.09 16.66
N GLU A 201 32.15 -24.34 17.12
CA GLU A 201 32.67 -23.19 16.38
C GLU A 201 33.33 -23.60 15.05
N LEU A 202 34.04 -24.73 15.03
CA LEU A 202 34.62 -25.28 13.81
C LEU A 202 33.55 -25.82 12.84
N ALA A 203 32.40 -26.28 13.35
CA ALA A 203 31.26 -26.71 12.54
C ALA A 203 30.68 -25.55 11.72
N HIS A 204 30.61 -24.35 12.30
CA HIS A 204 30.24 -23.13 11.57
C HIS A 204 31.18 -22.86 10.38
N LEU A 205 32.49 -22.98 10.60
CA LEU A 205 33.48 -22.84 9.53
C LEU A 205 33.34 -23.92 8.45
N ARG A 206 33.13 -25.18 8.86
CA ARG A 206 32.98 -26.31 7.95
C ARG A 206 31.74 -26.18 7.07
N HIS A 207 30.63 -25.69 7.63
CA HIS A 207 29.36 -25.50 6.94
C HIS A 207 29.27 -24.17 6.16
N ARG A 208 30.30 -23.31 6.25
CA ARG A 208 30.36 -22.00 5.58
C ARG A 208 29.17 -21.08 5.92
N ASP A 209 28.66 -21.17 7.14
CA ASP A 209 27.53 -20.34 7.59
C ASP A 209 27.97 -18.98 8.19
N VAL A 210 29.26 -18.82 8.48
CA VAL A 210 29.86 -17.56 8.95
C VAL A 210 29.57 -16.42 7.97
N PRO A 211 29.86 -16.51 6.65
CA PRO A 211 29.48 -15.46 5.70
C PRO A 211 27.99 -15.08 5.73
N ILE A 212 27.10 -16.08 5.81
CA ILE A 212 25.65 -15.86 5.87
C ILE A 212 25.26 -15.14 7.16
N THR A 213 25.87 -15.51 8.29
CA THR A 213 25.66 -14.85 9.60
C THR A 213 26.01 -13.37 9.53
N TYR A 214 27.21 -13.05 9.03
CA TYR A 214 27.67 -11.67 8.94
C TYR A 214 26.86 -10.87 7.92
N ALA A 215 26.48 -11.48 6.79
CA ALA A 215 25.57 -10.85 5.83
C ALA A 215 24.18 -10.59 6.45
N THR A 216 23.64 -11.52 7.23
CA THR A 216 22.36 -11.35 7.95
C THR A 216 22.42 -10.17 8.92
N ILE A 217 23.51 -10.06 9.68
CA ILE A 217 23.70 -8.95 10.63
C ILE A 217 23.87 -7.62 9.89
N ALA A 218 24.61 -7.61 8.78
CA ALA A 218 24.85 -6.43 7.97
C ALA A 218 23.57 -5.92 7.30
N VAL A 219 22.78 -6.80 6.66
CA VAL A 219 21.49 -6.45 6.04
C VAL A 219 20.54 -5.86 7.08
N TRP A 220 20.42 -6.49 8.25
CA TRP A 220 19.59 -5.97 9.34
C TRP A 220 20.00 -4.55 9.76
N ARG A 221 21.29 -4.31 9.99
CA ARG A 221 21.79 -2.98 10.39
C ARG A 221 21.60 -1.94 9.29
N ALA A 222 21.83 -2.34 8.03
CA ALA A 222 21.65 -1.47 6.88
C ALA A 222 20.18 -1.04 6.72
N VAL A 223 19.21 -1.96 6.86
CA VAL A 223 17.78 -1.61 6.81
C VAL A 223 17.39 -0.65 7.93
N LEU A 224 17.88 -0.87 9.15
CA LEU A 224 17.60 0.04 10.26
C LEU A 224 18.12 1.45 9.98
N LEU A 225 19.32 1.57 9.40
CA LEU A 225 19.98 2.85 9.15
C LEU A 225 19.44 3.56 7.90
N VAL A 226 19.23 2.84 6.80
CA VAL A 226 18.89 3.41 5.48
C VAL A 226 17.39 3.63 5.31
N ALA A 227 16.55 2.78 5.90
CA ALA A 227 15.11 2.83 5.69
C ALA A 227 14.35 3.21 6.97
N VAL A 228 14.49 2.43 8.05
CA VAL A 228 13.65 2.58 9.25
C VAL A 228 13.92 3.91 9.95
N LEU A 229 15.18 4.25 10.23
CA LEU A 229 15.52 5.46 10.96
C LEU A 229 15.08 6.74 10.22
N PRO A 230 15.40 6.96 8.93
CA PRO A 230 14.92 8.14 8.20
C PRO A 230 13.40 8.20 8.14
N PHE A 231 12.73 7.06 7.91
CA PHE A 231 11.28 7.01 7.83
C PHE A 231 10.62 7.37 9.17
N THR A 232 11.10 6.81 10.29
CA THR A 232 10.59 7.15 11.63
C THR A 232 10.82 8.62 11.97
N VAL A 233 11.99 9.18 11.65
CA VAL A 233 12.27 10.61 11.85
C VAL A 233 11.32 11.48 11.02
N SER A 234 11.06 11.10 9.77
CA SER A 234 10.12 11.80 8.90
C SER A 234 8.69 11.76 9.46
N LEU A 235 8.20 10.59 9.88
CA LEU A 235 6.86 10.44 10.44
C LEU A 235 6.68 11.26 11.73
N VAL A 236 7.65 11.18 12.64
CA VAL A 236 7.61 11.93 13.90
C VAL A 236 7.60 13.43 13.63
N ARG A 237 8.44 13.92 12.72
CA ARG A 237 8.45 15.33 12.33
C ARG A 237 7.10 15.77 11.74
N SER A 238 6.53 15.00 10.81
CA SER A 238 5.26 15.36 10.18
C SER A 238 4.13 15.45 11.20
N GLN A 239 4.07 14.54 12.17
CA GLN A 239 3.08 14.58 13.25
C GLN A 239 3.18 15.80 14.16
N PHE A 240 4.39 16.33 14.38
CA PHE A 240 4.57 17.57 15.15
C PHE A 240 4.19 18.84 14.35
N VAL A 241 4.25 18.79 13.02
CA VAL A 241 3.93 19.95 12.16
C VAL A 241 2.44 20.00 11.82
N ALA A 242 1.85 18.85 11.47
CA ALA A 242 0.44 18.72 11.12
C ALA A 242 -0.05 17.32 11.55
N PRO A 243 -0.75 17.19 12.70
CA PRO A 243 -1.28 15.92 13.16
C PRO A 243 -2.29 15.34 12.16
N ASP A 244 -2.05 14.09 11.77
CA ASP A 244 -2.87 13.33 10.83
C ASP A 244 -3.04 11.90 11.36
N VAL A 245 -4.27 11.39 11.32
CA VAL A 245 -4.65 10.05 11.77
C VAL A 245 -4.02 8.95 10.93
N ASP A 246 -3.79 9.19 9.64
CA ASP A 246 -3.19 8.23 8.72
C ASP A 246 -1.69 8.05 9.02
N LEU A 247 -1.03 9.15 9.38
CA LEU A 247 0.34 9.13 9.86
C LEU A 247 0.49 8.38 11.19
N LEU A 248 -0.52 8.40 12.07
CA LEU A 248 -0.53 7.58 13.30
C LEU A 248 -0.60 6.09 12.98
N ALA A 249 -1.41 5.68 12.00
CA ALA A 249 -1.47 4.30 11.54
C ALA A 249 -0.12 3.83 10.96
N LEU A 250 0.58 4.71 10.22
CA LEU A 250 1.95 4.47 9.73
C LEU A 250 3.00 4.34 10.86
N LEU A 251 2.82 5.10 11.94
CA LEU A 251 3.66 5.02 13.14
C LEU A 251 3.53 3.65 13.83
N VAL A 252 2.30 3.11 13.91
CA VAL A 252 2.01 1.76 14.46
C VAL A 252 2.49 0.65 13.52
N TRP A 253 2.49 0.89 12.21
CA TRP A 253 2.92 -0.08 11.21
C TRP A 253 4.44 -0.26 11.14
N SER A 254 5.21 0.80 11.34
CA SER A 254 6.69 0.77 11.35
C SER A 254 7.30 -0.31 12.28
N PRO A 255 6.90 -0.46 13.56
CA PRO A 255 7.44 -1.50 14.44
C PRO A 255 7.08 -2.92 13.98
N LEU A 256 5.96 -3.12 13.26
CA LEU A 256 5.59 -4.43 12.71
C LEU A 256 6.62 -4.91 11.68
N LEU A 257 7.06 -4.03 10.77
CA LEU A 257 8.11 -4.35 9.80
C LEU A 257 9.45 -4.68 10.47
N VAL A 258 9.82 -3.88 11.48
CA VAL A 258 11.04 -4.09 12.26
C VAL A 258 10.98 -5.45 12.97
N LEU A 259 9.85 -5.78 13.57
CA LEU A 259 9.61 -7.08 14.20
C LEU A 259 9.73 -8.22 13.18
N LEU A 260 9.22 -8.03 11.97
CA LEU A 260 9.29 -9.03 10.90
C LEU A 260 10.74 -9.29 10.45
N ALA A 261 11.48 -8.22 10.17
CA ALA A 261 12.90 -8.31 9.82
C ALA A 261 13.72 -8.91 10.96
N TYR A 262 13.39 -8.60 12.22
CA TYR A 262 13.99 -9.22 13.40
C TYR A 262 13.69 -10.71 13.48
N ALA A 263 12.44 -11.12 13.26
CA ALA A 263 12.03 -12.52 13.26
C ALA A 263 12.74 -13.31 12.15
N ALA A 264 12.92 -12.73 10.96
CA ALA A 264 13.69 -13.32 9.86
C ALA A 264 15.16 -13.52 10.24
N ARG A 265 15.79 -12.48 10.79
CA ARG A 265 17.15 -12.56 11.35
C ARG A 265 17.28 -13.67 12.39
N ALA A 266 16.40 -13.69 13.39
CA ALA A 266 16.43 -14.70 14.46
C ALA A 266 16.19 -16.12 13.91
N SER A 267 15.36 -16.27 12.88
CA SER A 267 15.13 -17.55 12.20
C SER A 267 16.39 -18.08 11.51
N VAL A 268 17.14 -17.22 10.81
CA VAL A 268 18.44 -17.59 10.20
C VAL A 268 19.43 -17.99 11.28
N LEU A 269 19.55 -17.18 12.33
CA LEU A 269 20.55 -17.41 13.37
C LEU A 269 20.26 -18.67 14.19
N ARG A 270 19.00 -19.06 14.40
CA ARG A 270 18.64 -20.29 15.13
C ARG A 270 18.91 -21.57 14.33
N VAL A 271 18.59 -21.57 13.03
CA VAL A 271 18.70 -22.81 12.24
C VAL A 271 20.15 -23.24 12.02
N ARG A 272 21.10 -22.30 12.01
CA ARG A 272 22.52 -22.63 11.86
C ARG A 272 23.08 -23.37 13.08
N GLU A 273 22.62 -23.04 14.29
CA GLU A 273 23.04 -23.73 15.51
C GLU A 273 22.67 -25.21 15.44
N HIS A 274 21.48 -25.53 14.93
CA HIS A 274 21.06 -26.92 14.72
C HIS A 274 21.93 -27.68 13.71
N HIS A 275 22.45 -27.00 12.68
CA HIS A 275 23.39 -27.62 11.74
C HIS A 275 24.75 -27.89 12.39
N ALA A 276 25.25 -26.95 13.20
CA ALA A 276 26.49 -27.14 13.95
C ALA A 276 26.37 -28.28 14.97
N ASP A 277 25.27 -28.32 15.74
CA ASP A 277 25.02 -29.34 16.78
C ASP A 277 25.08 -30.77 16.23
N VAL A 278 24.46 -31.02 15.07
CA VAL A 278 24.45 -32.34 14.42
C VAL A 278 25.87 -32.77 14.03
N LEU A 279 26.73 -31.84 13.61
CA LEU A 279 28.13 -32.13 13.30
C LEU A 279 28.94 -32.46 14.54
N VAL A 280 28.72 -31.72 15.64
CA VAL A 280 29.39 -32.01 16.91
C VAL A 280 29.06 -33.42 17.39
N VAL A 281 27.80 -33.84 17.33
CA VAL A 281 27.40 -35.21 17.68
C VAL A 281 28.04 -36.24 16.75
N ALA A 282 28.06 -35.98 15.43
CA ALA A 282 28.69 -36.88 14.47
C ALA A 282 30.21 -37.02 14.70
N TRP A 283 30.90 -35.96 15.14
CA TRP A 283 32.33 -35.97 15.41
C TRP A 283 32.68 -36.54 16.80
N THR A 284 31.88 -36.23 17.82
CA THR A 284 32.16 -36.67 19.20
C THR A 284 31.65 -38.08 19.47
N GLY A 285 30.59 -38.52 18.78
CA GLY A 285 29.88 -39.76 19.08
C GLY A 285 29.07 -39.72 20.37
N ALA A 286 28.96 -38.55 21.02
CA ALA A 286 28.23 -38.36 22.27
C ALA A 286 26.78 -37.91 21.99
N ASP A 287 25.81 -38.51 22.69
CA ASP A 287 24.38 -38.19 22.52
C ASP A 287 24.01 -36.78 23.00
N ASP A 288 24.68 -36.29 24.06
CA ASP A 288 24.60 -34.89 24.54
C ASP A 288 26.03 -34.34 24.80
N PRO A 289 26.71 -33.81 23.78
CA PRO A 289 28.06 -33.24 23.91
C PRO A 289 28.13 -32.01 24.85
N PHE A 290 26.99 -31.39 25.13
CA PHE A 290 26.90 -30.13 25.88
C PHE A 290 26.38 -30.32 27.31
N ARG A 291 26.32 -31.58 27.80
CA ARG A 291 25.65 -31.94 29.05
C ARG A 291 26.11 -31.16 30.29
N THR A 292 27.39 -30.80 30.34
CA THR A 292 28.05 -30.13 31.45
C THR A 292 28.02 -28.60 31.35
N LEU A 293 27.54 -28.06 30.22
CA LEU A 293 27.33 -26.62 30.07
C LEU A 293 26.01 -26.21 30.73
N PRO A 294 25.99 -25.08 31.45
CA PRO A 294 24.78 -24.58 32.11
C PRO A 294 23.69 -24.28 31.08
N ASP A 295 22.45 -24.64 31.42
CA ASP A 295 21.30 -24.40 30.55
C ASP A 295 20.98 -22.90 30.54
N VAL A 296 21.32 -22.24 29.44
CA VAL A 296 20.98 -20.83 29.25
C VAL A 296 19.50 -20.76 28.92
N ARG A 297 18.66 -20.39 29.90
CA ARG A 297 17.23 -20.12 29.67
C ARG A 297 17.09 -19.03 28.61
N SER A 298 16.76 -19.46 27.40
CA SER A 298 16.65 -18.57 26.25
C SER A 298 15.18 -18.13 26.09
N PRO A 299 14.83 -16.84 26.25
CA PRO A 299 13.50 -16.37 25.87
C PRO A 299 13.17 -16.74 24.42
N ARG A 300 11.87 -16.89 24.10
CA ARG A 300 11.37 -17.38 22.79
C ARG A 300 11.82 -16.55 21.57
N PHE A 301 12.37 -15.35 21.79
CA PHE A 301 12.83 -14.39 20.79
C PHE A 301 14.36 -14.25 20.69
N THR A 302 15.12 -15.13 21.32
CA THR A 302 16.59 -15.12 21.26
C THR A 302 17.12 -15.75 19.97
N THR A 303 18.39 -15.46 19.67
CA THR A 303 19.13 -16.00 18.51
C THR A 303 19.56 -17.45 18.68
N HIS A 304 19.45 -18.01 19.88
CA HIS A 304 19.81 -19.40 20.19
C HIS A 304 18.56 -20.25 20.41
N PRO A 305 18.50 -21.47 19.87
CA PRO A 305 17.42 -22.41 20.16
C PRO A 305 17.51 -22.91 21.62
N SER A 306 16.37 -23.33 22.17
CA SER A 306 16.33 -23.95 23.50
C SER A 306 17.07 -25.30 23.50
N ARG A 307 17.58 -25.72 24.68
CA ARG A 307 18.27 -27.00 24.84
C ARG A 307 17.44 -28.20 24.36
N ALA A 308 16.15 -28.24 24.68
CA ALA A 308 15.24 -29.29 24.20
C ALA A 308 15.14 -29.35 22.67
N ALA A 309 15.15 -28.19 22.00
CA ALA A 309 15.13 -28.14 20.53
C ALA A 309 16.47 -28.59 19.93
N ARG A 310 17.61 -28.27 20.57
CA ARG A 310 18.93 -28.75 20.16
C ARG A 310 19.02 -30.27 20.26
N LEU A 311 18.64 -30.82 21.43
CA LEU A 311 18.61 -32.26 21.69
C LEU A 311 17.70 -33.04 20.73
N ALA A 312 16.52 -32.49 20.41
CA ALA A 312 15.61 -33.14 19.47
C ALA A 312 16.24 -33.29 18.07
N VAL A 313 16.98 -32.28 17.61
CA VAL A 313 17.60 -32.30 16.28
C VAL A 313 18.86 -33.17 16.26
N THR A 314 19.63 -33.22 17.34
CA THR A 314 20.77 -34.13 17.43
C THR A 314 20.34 -35.60 17.47
N GLN A 315 19.24 -35.91 18.16
CA GLN A 315 18.66 -37.26 18.22
C GLN A 315 18.01 -37.69 16.90
N ASP A 316 17.35 -36.76 16.19
CA ASP A 316 16.82 -37.02 14.84
C ASP A 316 17.24 -35.93 13.83
N PRO A 317 18.40 -36.10 13.17
CA PRO A 317 18.90 -35.15 12.18
C PRO A 317 17.96 -34.92 10.99
N ARG A 318 17.01 -35.84 10.74
CA ARG A 318 16.02 -35.67 9.66
C ARG A 318 15.11 -34.47 9.89
N LEU A 319 14.97 -34.03 11.15
CA LEU A 319 14.21 -32.83 11.50
C LEU A 319 14.76 -31.56 10.81
N LEU A 320 16.05 -31.53 10.45
CA LEU A 320 16.63 -30.44 9.65
C LEU A 320 16.01 -30.30 8.27
N LEU A 321 15.44 -31.36 7.70
CA LEU A 321 14.75 -31.35 6.41
C LEU A 321 13.27 -31.05 6.53
N ARG A 322 12.69 -31.15 7.73
CA ARG A 322 11.26 -30.93 7.95
C ARG A 322 10.88 -29.48 7.59
N PRO A 323 9.98 -29.26 6.62
CA PRO A 323 9.49 -27.92 6.32
C PRO A 323 8.56 -27.45 7.46
N GLY A 324 8.97 -26.42 8.17
CA GLY A 324 8.25 -25.89 9.34
C GLY A 324 7.29 -24.75 8.97
N PHE A 325 6.11 -24.70 9.63
CA PHE A 325 5.08 -23.67 9.42
C PHE A 325 5.66 -22.24 9.43
N TRP A 326 6.35 -21.84 10.50
CA TRP A 326 6.81 -20.46 10.69
C TRP A 326 7.81 -19.96 9.63
N ALA A 327 8.69 -20.84 9.15
CA ALA A 327 9.66 -20.46 8.12
C ALA A 327 8.95 -20.13 6.80
N PHE A 328 7.95 -20.94 6.45
CA PHE A 328 7.18 -20.77 5.22
C PHE A 328 6.09 -19.70 5.34
N PHE A 329 5.55 -19.48 6.54
CA PHE A 329 4.72 -18.32 6.86
C PHE A 329 5.47 -17.01 6.61
N LEU A 330 6.66 -16.88 7.19
CA LEU A 330 7.49 -15.70 7.00
C LEU A 330 7.93 -15.52 5.55
N GLY A 331 8.25 -16.62 4.85
CA GLY A 331 8.55 -16.62 3.42
C GLY A 331 7.39 -16.14 2.55
N GLY A 332 6.17 -16.66 2.79
CA GLY A 332 4.96 -16.24 2.10
C GLY A 332 4.62 -14.78 2.37
N LEU A 333 4.66 -14.36 3.63
CA LEU A 333 4.42 -12.97 4.03
C LEU A 333 5.39 -12.02 3.34
N THR A 334 6.68 -12.35 3.38
CA THR A 334 7.73 -11.57 2.71
C THR A 334 7.48 -11.47 1.22
N TRP A 335 7.19 -12.60 0.56
CA TRP A 335 7.00 -12.63 -0.88
C TRP A 335 5.81 -11.76 -1.30
N GLN A 336 4.70 -11.82 -0.56
CA GLN A 336 3.55 -10.97 -0.84
C GLN A 336 3.86 -9.48 -0.64
N VAL A 337 4.55 -9.13 0.45
CA VAL A 337 4.94 -7.74 0.72
C VAL A 337 5.89 -7.22 -0.36
N VAL A 338 6.89 -8.02 -0.77
CA VAL A 338 7.82 -7.70 -1.87
C VAL A 338 7.04 -7.48 -3.16
N ALA A 339 6.15 -8.40 -3.52
CA ALA A 339 5.44 -8.34 -4.79
C ALA A 339 4.42 -7.20 -4.83
N ASN A 340 3.74 -6.90 -3.72
CA ASN A 340 2.87 -5.73 -3.63
C ASN A 340 3.68 -4.43 -3.72
N THR A 341 4.82 -4.35 -3.03
CA THR A 341 5.69 -3.16 -3.10
C THR A 341 6.26 -2.97 -4.50
N ALA A 342 6.71 -4.05 -5.14
CA ALA A 342 7.13 -4.03 -6.53
C ALA A 342 5.97 -3.69 -7.47
N GLY A 343 4.77 -4.20 -7.22
CA GLY A 343 3.56 -3.87 -7.96
C GLY A 343 3.16 -2.40 -7.82
N MET A 344 3.37 -1.77 -6.67
CA MET A 344 3.15 -0.32 -6.51
C MET A 344 4.23 0.48 -7.25
N ALA A 345 5.50 0.13 -7.05
CA ALA A 345 6.63 0.86 -7.62
C ALA A 345 6.75 0.70 -9.14
N LEU A 346 6.40 -0.48 -9.67
CA LEU A 346 6.50 -0.83 -11.09
C LEU A 346 5.14 -0.86 -11.79
N GLY A 347 4.03 -1.00 -11.07
CA GLY A 347 2.69 -0.99 -11.66
C GLY A 347 2.43 0.33 -12.36
N THR A 348 3.00 1.42 -11.84
CA THR A 348 3.08 2.71 -12.55
C THR A 348 3.71 2.52 -13.94
N LEU A 349 4.86 1.87 -14.07
CA LEU A 349 5.53 1.61 -15.36
C LEU A 349 4.65 0.89 -16.39
N TRP A 350 3.64 0.13 -15.94
CA TRP A 350 2.88 -0.83 -16.73
C TRP A 350 1.40 -0.47 -16.90
N LEU A 351 0.99 0.77 -16.64
CA LEU A 351 -0.43 1.13 -16.77
C LEU A 351 -0.96 1.17 -18.21
N ARG A 352 -0.12 1.13 -19.26
CA ARG A 352 -0.63 1.06 -20.64
C ARG A 352 -1.45 -0.22 -20.81
N SER A 353 -2.73 -0.12 -21.22
CA SER A 353 -3.69 -1.24 -21.24
C SER A 353 -3.24 -2.42 -22.09
N ASP A 354 -2.35 -2.19 -23.05
CA ASP A 354 -1.81 -3.22 -23.95
C ASP A 354 -0.52 -3.87 -23.42
N SER A 355 -0.04 -3.46 -22.25
CA SER A 355 1.28 -3.87 -21.78
C SER A 355 1.25 -5.25 -21.13
N VAL A 356 2.28 -6.05 -21.44
CA VAL A 356 2.55 -7.36 -20.84
C VAL A 356 2.80 -7.25 -19.31
N GLY A 357 2.78 -6.05 -18.73
CA GLY A 357 3.21 -5.77 -17.36
C GLY A 357 2.40 -6.49 -16.27
N PRO A 358 1.06 -6.40 -16.20
CA PRO A 358 0.27 -7.16 -15.24
C PRO A 358 0.52 -8.68 -15.34
N ALA A 359 0.68 -9.20 -16.57
CA ALA A 359 1.05 -10.59 -16.80
C ALA A 359 2.49 -10.89 -16.29
N VAL A 360 3.45 -9.98 -16.48
CA VAL A 360 4.81 -10.11 -15.94
C VAL A 360 4.80 -10.08 -14.41
N LEU A 361 4.01 -9.19 -13.78
CA LEU A 361 3.88 -9.14 -12.32
C LEU A 361 3.29 -10.43 -11.77
N ARG A 362 2.22 -10.91 -12.41
CA ARG A 362 1.60 -12.20 -12.10
C ARG A 362 2.60 -13.33 -12.30
N LEU A 363 3.44 -13.29 -13.35
CA LEU A 363 4.49 -14.29 -13.59
C LEU A 363 5.49 -14.32 -12.46
N ALA A 364 6.03 -13.14 -12.14
CA ALA A 364 7.01 -12.99 -11.08
C ALA A 364 6.41 -13.48 -9.77
N TRP A 365 5.22 -12.99 -9.41
CA TRP A 365 4.49 -13.40 -8.20
C TRP A 365 4.31 -14.91 -8.14
N SER A 366 3.80 -15.52 -9.20
CA SER A 366 3.53 -16.96 -9.26
C SER A 366 4.81 -17.80 -9.28
N ALA A 367 5.89 -17.31 -9.88
CA ALA A 367 7.19 -17.95 -9.84
C ALA A 367 7.77 -17.96 -8.41
N GLY A 368 7.63 -16.86 -7.67
CA GLY A 368 8.04 -16.81 -6.26
C GLY A 368 7.18 -17.70 -5.36
N ALA A 369 5.86 -17.70 -5.53
CA ALA A 369 4.96 -18.62 -4.83
C ALA A 369 5.31 -20.10 -5.15
N ALA A 370 5.56 -20.41 -6.42
CA ALA A 370 6.01 -21.72 -6.86
C ALA A 370 7.37 -22.12 -6.28
N ALA A 371 8.29 -21.17 -6.12
CA ALA A 371 9.57 -21.40 -5.45
C ALA A 371 9.36 -21.77 -3.97
N LEU A 372 8.47 -21.08 -3.25
CA LEU A 372 8.10 -21.44 -1.87
C LEU A 372 7.52 -22.86 -1.78
N VAL A 373 6.54 -23.16 -2.64
CA VAL A 373 5.90 -24.47 -2.74
C VAL A 373 6.92 -25.55 -3.08
N GLY A 374 7.81 -25.28 -4.05
CA GLY A 374 8.87 -26.18 -4.48
C GLY A 374 9.87 -26.47 -3.35
N VAL A 375 10.37 -25.45 -2.67
CA VAL A 375 11.28 -25.65 -1.54
C VAL A 375 10.61 -26.49 -0.44
N ALA A 376 9.34 -26.25 -0.13
CA ALA A 376 8.57 -27.08 0.82
C ALA A 376 8.41 -28.53 0.34
N ALA A 377 8.05 -28.72 -0.93
CA ALA A 377 7.80 -30.02 -1.55
C ALA A 377 9.06 -30.88 -1.61
N TRP A 378 10.20 -30.34 -2.05
CA TRP A 378 11.47 -31.07 -2.14
C TRP A 378 12.00 -31.45 -0.76
N ARG A 379 11.97 -30.52 0.18
CA ARG A 379 12.41 -30.77 1.57
C ARG A 379 11.53 -31.80 2.27
N GLY A 380 10.21 -31.67 2.14
CA GLY A 380 9.27 -32.64 2.70
C GLY A 380 9.35 -34.02 2.05
N ALA A 381 9.58 -34.09 0.73
CA ALA A 381 9.75 -35.37 0.05
C ALA A 381 11.04 -36.08 0.49
N GLU A 382 12.14 -35.35 0.71
CA GLU A 382 13.38 -35.94 1.25
C GLU A 382 13.20 -36.41 2.70
N TYR A 383 12.53 -35.62 3.54
CA TYR A 383 12.18 -36.01 4.90
C TYR A 383 11.41 -37.34 4.94
N VAL A 384 10.42 -37.51 4.05
CA VAL A 384 9.65 -38.76 3.94
C VAL A 384 10.50 -39.90 3.39
N ARG A 385 11.40 -39.65 2.42
CA ARG A 385 12.33 -40.67 1.88
C ARG A 385 13.25 -41.24 2.96
N LEU A 386 13.66 -40.42 3.92
CA LEU A 386 14.48 -40.81 5.06
C LEU A 386 13.66 -41.42 6.23
N GLY A 387 12.39 -41.76 6.01
CA GLY A 387 11.54 -42.42 6.99
C GLY A 387 10.82 -41.50 7.98
N GLY A 388 10.72 -40.20 7.67
CA GLY A 388 9.90 -39.26 8.43
C GLY A 388 8.39 -39.44 8.21
N ASP A 389 7.58 -38.98 9.16
CA ASP A 389 6.11 -39.09 9.06
C ASP A 389 5.53 -38.32 7.85
N ARG A 390 4.75 -39.03 7.03
CA ARG A 390 4.11 -38.52 5.82
C ARG A 390 2.84 -37.70 6.10
N ARG A 391 2.12 -37.93 7.21
CA ARG A 391 0.73 -37.45 7.38
C ARG A 391 0.58 -35.93 7.43
N ARG A 392 1.61 -35.20 7.90
CA ARG A 392 1.52 -33.75 8.14
C ARG A 392 2.64 -32.93 7.50
N VAL A 393 3.56 -33.57 6.78
CA VAL A 393 4.79 -32.91 6.30
C VAL A 393 4.51 -31.77 5.32
N PHE A 394 3.44 -31.85 4.51
CA PHE A 394 3.11 -30.82 3.52
C PHE A 394 1.99 -29.86 3.97
N LEU A 395 1.18 -30.26 4.96
CA LEU A 395 0.05 -29.44 5.44
C LEU A 395 0.53 -28.20 6.19
N ALA A 396 1.47 -28.37 7.12
CA ALA A 396 2.01 -27.27 7.91
C ALA A 396 2.71 -26.19 7.07
N PRO A 397 3.65 -26.49 6.15
CA PRO A 397 4.23 -25.47 5.30
C PRO A 397 3.22 -24.87 4.32
N GLY A 398 2.26 -25.66 3.80
CA GLY A 398 1.20 -25.14 2.94
C GLY A 398 0.30 -24.13 3.64
N LEU A 399 -0.07 -24.39 4.90
CA LEU A 399 -0.81 -23.45 5.74
C LEU A 399 0.02 -22.19 6.00
N GLY A 400 1.32 -22.36 6.26
CA GLY A 400 2.26 -21.26 6.41
C GLY A 400 2.30 -20.38 5.16
N ILE A 401 2.56 -20.95 3.99
CA ILE A 401 2.58 -20.23 2.70
C ILE A 401 1.24 -19.53 2.47
N GLY A 402 0.12 -20.23 2.61
CA GLY A 402 -1.21 -19.68 2.40
C GLY A 402 -1.51 -18.49 3.31
N LEU A 403 -1.30 -18.64 4.63
CA LEU A 403 -1.50 -17.56 5.59
C LEU A 403 -0.53 -16.40 5.36
N GLY A 404 0.73 -16.71 5.03
CA GLY A 404 1.73 -15.69 4.72
C GLY A 404 1.34 -14.87 3.49
N LEU A 405 0.98 -15.53 2.39
CA LEU A 405 0.54 -14.84 1.16
C LEU A 405 -0.77 -14.06 1.38
N GLY A 406 -1.74 -14.64 2.09
CA GLY A 406 -3.02 -13.99 2.35
C GLY A 406 -2.90 -12.78 3.29
N LEU A 407 -2.18 -12.92 4.41
CA LEU A 407 -1.99 -11.85 5.38
C LEU A 407 -0.95 -10.82 4.93
N GLY A 408 0.00 -11.19 4.06
CA GLY A 408 1.02 -10.26 3.58
C GLY A 408 0.45 -9.09 2.80
N GLY A 409 -0.74 -9.27 2.19
CA GLY A 409 -1.50 -8.18 1.59
C GLY A 409 -1.95 -7.13 2.61
N LEU A 410 -2.35 -7.56 3.81
CA LEU A 410 -2.79 -6.69 4.91
C LEU A 410 -1.66 -5.93 5.57
N VAL A 411 -0.42 -6.41 5.41
CA VAL A 411 0.77 -5.77 5.98
C VAL A 411 1.28 -4.66 5.06
N VAL A 412 0.64 -4.33 3.95
CA VAL A 412 1.06 -3.19 3.11
C VAL A 412 0.35 -1.91 3.59
N PRO A 413 1.03 -0.75 3.74
CA PRO A 413 0.44 0.45 4.35
C PRO A 413 -0.78 0.99 3.62
N MET A 414 -0.80 0.89 2.30
CA MET A 414 -1.95 1.28 1.47
C MET A 414 -3.23 0.51 1.84
N VAL A 415 -3.12 -0.67 2.47
CA VAL A 415 -4.26 -1.45 2.97
C VAL A 415 -4.70 -0.99 4.35
N VAL A 416 -3.78 -0.54 5.19
CA VAL A 416 -4.10 0.06 6.50
C VAL A 416 -4.84 1.38 6.30
N LEU A 417 -4.48 2.11 5.24
CA LEU A 417 -5.07 3.38 4.85
C LEU A 417 -6.17 3.22 3.78
N ASP A 418 -6.74 2.02 3.59
CA ASP A 418 -7.79 1.78 2.59
C ASP A 418 -9.11 2.44 3.04
N PRO A 419 -9.46 3.63 2.54
CA PRO A 419 -10.58 4.42 3.07
C PRO A 419 -11.92 3.76 2.75
N LEU A 420 -11.96 2.94 1.69
CA LEU A 420 -13.13 2.22 1.22
C LEU A 420 -13.35 0.88 1.96
N GLY A 421 -12.42 0.46 2.82
CA GLY A 421 -12.51 -0.79 3.58
C GLY A 421 -12.59 -2.07 2.73
N VAL A 422 -12.31 -2.00 1.43
CA VAL A 422 -12.43 -3.09 0.45
C VAL A 422 -11.53 -4.28 0.83
N GLN A 423 -10.40 -4.00 1.47
CA GLN A 423 -9.46 -5.00 1.95
C GLN A 423 -9.99 -5.86 3.09
N PHE A 424 -10.97 -5.33 3.84
CA PHE A 424 -11.66 -5.98 4.95
C PHE A 424 -13.08 -6.41 4.59
N ALA A 425 -13.51 -6.18 3.34
CA ALA A 425 -14.79 -6.67 2.84
C ALA A 425 -14.89 -8.20 3.08
N PRO A 426 -16.06 -8.71 3.52
CA PRO A 426 -16.24 -10.13 3.80
C PRO A 426 -15.82 -11.04 2.64
N LEU A 427 -16.10 -10.62 1.40
CA LEU A 427 -15.69 -11.34 0.20
C LEU A 427 -14.17 -11.42 0.05
N THR A 428 -13.44 -10.31 0.25
CA THR A 428 -11.96 -10.29 0.20
C THR A 428 -11.35 -11.22 1.25
N LEU A 429 -11.89 -11.20 2.47
CA LEU A 429 -11.44 -12.09 3.55
C LEU A 429 -11.73 -13.55 3.23
N TRP A 430 -12.91 -13.84 2.67
CA TRP A 430 -13.28 -15.18 2.23
C TRP A 430 -12.39 -15.69 1.10
N LEU A 431 -12.12 -14.86 0.09
CA LEU A 431 -11.20 -15.17 -1.00
C LEU A 431 -9.79 -15.48 -0.49
N ARG A 432 -9.28 -14.70 0.47
CA ARG A 432 -8.00 -15.00 1.13
C ARG A 432 -8.04 -16.33 1.88
N ALA A 433 -9.11 -16.63 2.59
CA ALA A 433 -9.28 -17.92 3.27
C ALA A 433 -9.29 -19.09 2.26
N VAL A 434 -9.97 -18.94 1.13
CA VAL A 434 -9.94 -19.91 0.02
C VAL A 434 -8.52 -20.07 -0.50
N ALA A 435 -7.78 -18.97 -0.73
CA ALA A 435 -6.40 -19.04 -1.18
C ALA A 435 -5.47 -19.79 -0.18
N VAL A 436 -5.73 -19.70 1.13
CA VAL A 436 -5.02 -20.48 2.15
C VAL A 436 -5.26 -21.97 1.95
N VAL A 437 -6.53 -22.38 1.79
CA VAL A 437 -6.89 -23.79 1.54
C VAL A 437 -6.25 -24.29 0.26
N VAL A 438 -6.32 -23.48 -0.80
CA VAL A 438 -5.73 -23.79 -2.10
C VAL A 438 -4.21 -23.95 -2.00
N ALA A 439 -3.51 -23.08 -1.28
CA ALA A 439 -2.06 -23.18 -1.07
C ALA A 439 -1.67 -24.48 -0.33
N VAL A 440 -2.47 -24.92 0.65
CA VAL A 440 -2.30 -26.21 1.33
C VAL A 440 -2.43 -27.37 0.35
N LEU A 441 -3.46 -27.35 -0.49
CA LEU A 441 -3.70 -28.38 -1.50
C LEU A 441 -2.57 -28.44 -2.54
N VAL A 442 -2.15 -27.28 -3.05
CA VAL A 442 -1.03 -27.16 -4.00
C VAL A 442 0.27 -27.67 -3.40
N CYS A 443 0.56 -27.36 -2.13
CA CYS A 443 1.74 -27.88 -1.42
C CYS A 443 1.70 -29.40 -1.24
N ALA A 444 0.54 -29.94 -0.85
CA ALA A 444 0.36 -31.37 -0.69
C ALA A 444 0.50 -32.11 -2.03
N TRP A 445 -0.07 -31.55 -3.10
CA TRP A 445 0.03 -32.07 -4.46
C TRP A 445 1.48 -32.03 -4.98
N ALA A 446 2.17 -30.90 -4.84
CA ALA A 446 3.56 -30.75 -5.26
C ALA A 446 4.48 -31.71 -4.50
N GLY A 447 4.32 -31.79 -3.17
CA GLY A 447 5.05 -32.74 -2.33
C GLY A 447 4.83 -34.19 -2.73
N TRP A 448 3.59 -34.55 -3.07
CA TRP A 448 3.26 -35.87 -3.60
C TRP A 448 3.93 -36.14 -4.95
N CYS A 449 3.87 -35.21 -5.91
CA CYS A 449 4.51 -35.37 -7.22
C CYS A 449 6.03 -35.52 -7.09
N VAL A 450 6.69 -34.70 -6.27
CA VAL A 450 8.14 -34.79 -6.03
C VAL A 450 8.51 -36.12 -5.34
N SER A 451 7.64 -36.68 -4.50
CA SER A 451 7.87 -38.00 -3.90
C SER A 451 7.80 -39.16 -4.93
N LEU A 452 7.08 -38.96 -6.04
CA LEU A 452 6.97 -39.93 -7.13
C LEU A 452 8.07 -39.77 -8.20
N ALA A 453 8.67 -38.58 -8.31
CA ALA A 453 9.70 -38.27 -9.30
C ALA A 453 11.02 -39.00 -9.01
N ARG A 454 11.47 -39.83 -9.97
CA ARG A 454 12.70 -40.65 -9.85
C ARG A 454 13.87 -40.10 -10.65
N SER A 455 13.61 -39.44 -11.78
CA SER A 455 14.66 -38.87 -12.64
C SER A 455 14.76 -37.35 -12.52
N ARG A 456 15.90 -36.79 -12.93
CA ARG A 456 16.12 -35.33 -12.96
C ARG A 456 15.13 -34.63 -13.90
N PHE A 457 14.87 -35.21 -15.07
CA PHE A 457 13.87 -34.72 -16.02
C PHE A 457 12.46 -34.66 -15.41
N GLN A 458 12.04 -35.71 -14.68
CA GLN A 458 10.75 -35.72 -13.99
C GLN A 458 10.65 -34.62 -12.94
N ARG A 459 11.74 -34.33 -12.22
CA ARG A 459 11.77 -33.25 -11.22
C ARG A 459 11.65 -31.87 -11.88
N VAL A 460 12.29 -31.66 -13.02
CA VAL A 460 12.15 -30.41 -13.80
C VAL A 460 10.72 -30.26 -14.32
N ALA A 461 10.12 -31.32 -14.86
CA ALA A 461 8.73 -31.32 -15.32
C ALA A 461 7.74 -30.98 -14.18
N VAL A 462 7.97 -31.52 -12.97
CA VAL A 462 7.18 -31.15 -11.78
C VAL A 462 7.39 -29.67 -11.41
N ALA A 463 8.61 -29.15 -11.47
CA ALA A 463 8.88 -27.74 -11.17
C ALA A 463 8.13 -26.80 -12.13
N VAL A 464 8.18 -27.08 -13.44
CA VAL A 464 7.43 -26.32 -14.46
C VAL A 464 5.93 -26.41 -14.19
N ALA A 465 5.42 -27.60 -13.88
CA ALA A 465 4.00 -27.78 -13.57
C ALA A 465 3.57 -27.01 -12.31
N VAL A 466 4.41 -26.95 -11.27
CA VAL A 466 4.14 -26.14 -10.07
C VAL A 466 4.05 -24.65 -10.41
N VAL A 467 4.90 -24.12 -11.29
CA VAL A 467 4.82 -22.72 -11.74
C VAL A 467 3.50 -22.44 -12.45
N VAL A 468 3.12 -23.29 -13.40
CA VAL A 468 1.85 -23.15 -14.14
C VAL A 468 0.64 -23.26 -13.21
N VAL A 469 0.65 -24.20 -12.27
CA VAL A 469 -0.43 -24.33 -11.28
C VAL A 469 -0.49 -23.12 -10.35
N CYS A 470 0.64 -22.61 -9.87
CA CYS A 470 0.68 -21.40 -9.04
C CYS A 470 0.23 -20.15 -9.82
N TRP A 471 0.52 -20.05 -11.13
CA TRP A 471 -0.02 -18.99 -11.99
C TRP A 471 -1.55 -18.97 -11.99
N SER A 472 -2.13 -20.11 -12.33
CA SER A 472 -3.56 -20.17 -12.60
C SER A 472 -4.38 -20.18 -11.32
N VAL A 473 -3.94 -20.97 -10.33
CA VAL A 473 -4.76 -21.31 -9.17
C VAL A 473 -4.47 -20.40 -7.96
N LEU A 474 -3.30 -19.75 -7.92
CA LEU A 474 -2.95 -18.79 -6.87
C LEU A 474 -2.66 -17.38 -7.39
N GLY A 475 -2.34 -17.21 -8.68
CA GLY A 475 -1.91 -15.92 -9.25
C GLY A 475 -3.00 -14.85 -9.35
N TRP A 476 -4.25 -15.19 -9.02
CA TRP A 476 -5.34 -14.24 -8.82
C TRP A 476 -5.32 -13.59 -7.42
N LEU A 477 -4.57 -14.15 -6.45
CA LEU A 477 -4.52 -13.62 -5.09
C LEU A 477 -4.02 -12.16 -5.00
N PRO A 478 -3.00 -11.73 -5.77
CA PRO A 478 -2.61 -10.32 -5.79
C PRO A 478 -3.73 -9.39 -6.23
N THR A 479 -4.66 -9.86 -7.05
CA THR A 479 -5.81 -9.07 -7.53
C THR A 479 -7.06 -9.29 -6.68
N ALA A 480 -7.01 -10.11 -5.61
CA ALA A 480 -8.13 -10.44 -4.70
C ALA A 480 -8.89 -9.20 -4.20
N TYR A 481 -8.20 -8.10 -3.91
CA TYR A 481 -8.84 -6.86 -3.46
C TYR A 481 -9.63 -6.17 -4.57
N GLY A 482 -9.13 -6.21 -5.81
CA GLY A 482 -9.85 -5.70 -6.98
C GLY A 482 -11.10 -6.51 -7.29
N TYR A 483 -11.15 -7.79 -6.89
CA TYR A 483 -12.34 -8.62 -7.08
C TYR A 483 -13.53 -8.18 -6.25
N ALA A 484 -13.37 -7.52 -5.09
CA ALA A 484 -14.53 -6.98 -4.37
C ALA A 484 -15.16 -5.82 -5.15
N GLY A 485 -14.34 -4.89 -5.67
CA GLY A 485 -14.82 -3.85 -6.57
C GLY A 485 -15.42 -4.42 -7.86
N LEU A 486 -14.76 -5.40 -8.49
CA LEU A 486 -15.28 -6.12 -9.66
C LEU A 486 -16.58 -6.88 -9.35
N TRP A 487 -16.71 -7.40 -8.13
CA TRP A 487 -17.90 -8.12 -7.70
C TRP A 487 -19.10 -7.18 -7.70
N ASP A 488 -18.98 -6.04 -7.02
CA ASP A 488 -20.06 -5.08 -6.88
C ASP A 488 -20.37 -4.37 -8.21
N SER A 489 -19.35 -4.06 -9.01
CA SER A 489 -19.50 -3.27 -10.25
C SER A 489 -19.82 -4.08 -11.51
N MET A 490 -19.42 -5.35 -11.58
CA MET A 490 -19.57 -6.16 -12.80
C MET A 490 -20.23 -7.51 -12.54
N LEU A 491 -19.74 -8.28 -11.57
CA LEU A 491 -20.10 -9.69 -11.45
C LEU A 491 -21.49 -9.90 -10.83
N ALA A 492 -21.82 -9.18 -9.75
CA ALA A 492 -23.14 -9.26 -9.14
C ALA A 492 -24.25 -8.79 -10.11
N PRO A 493 -24.13 -7.64 -10.80
CA PRO A 493 -25.10 -7.25 -11.83
C PRO A 493 -25.23 -8.27 -12.98
N ALA A 494 -24.11 -8.87 -13.42
CA ALA A 494 -24.15 -9.90 -14.46
C ALA A 494 -24.85 -11.19 -13.99
N LEU A 495 -24.63 -11.60 -12.74
CA LEU A 495 -25.28 -12.77 -12.14
C LEU A 495 -26.78 -12.53 -11.90
N GLU A 496 -27.17 -11.32 -11.51
CA GLU A 496 -28.58 -10.92 -11.36
C GLU A 496 -29.31 -11.00 -12.70
N ARG A 497 -28.72 -10.43 -13.76
CA ARG A 497 -29.24 -10.53 -15.13
C ARG A 497 -29.34 -11.99 -15.63
N LEU A 498 -28.36 -12.83 -15.29
CA LEU A 498 -28.44 -14.27 -15.59
C LEU A 498 -29.59 -14.94 -14.83
N GLY A 499 -29.85 -14.51 -13.59
CA GLY A 499 -31.00 -14.95 -12.80
C GLY A 499 -32.33 -14.59 -13.46
N ASP A 500 -32.43 -13.38 -14.03
CA ASP A 500 -33.61 -12.92 -14.77
C ASP A 500 -33.83 -13.76 -16.04
N ILE A 501 -32.77 -14.04 -16.79
CA ILE A 501 -32.83 -14.91 -17.99
C ILE A 501 -33.27 -16.32 -17.62
N ALA A 502 -32.78 -16.85 -16.49
CA ALA A 502 -33.14 -18.18 -16.00
C ALA A 502 -34.56 -18.28 -15.42
N GLY A 503 -35.27 -17.16 -15.23
CA GLY A 503 -36.60 -17.14 -14.61
C GLY A 503 -36.60 -17.43 -13.11
N GLY A 504 -35.44 -17.34 -12.43
CA GLY A 504 -35.28 -17.55 -11.00
C GLY A 504 -35.10 -19.02 -10.55
N GLY A 505 -35.26 -19.27 -9.24
CA GLY A 505 -35.23 -20.62 -8.67
C GLY A 505 -33.89 -21.36 -8.79
N VAL A 506 -33.95 -22.67 -9.03
CA VAL A 506 -32.77 -23.54 -9.13
C VAL A 506 -31.98 -23.27 -10.42
N ASP A 507 -32.66 -22.88 -11.50
CA ASP A 507 -32.04 -22.57 -12.78
C ASP A 507 -31.10 -21.36 -12.66
N ALA A 508 -31.53 -20.30 -11.95
CA ALA A 508 -30.69 -19.14 -11.67
C ALA A 508 -29.44 -19.50 -10.84
N VAL A 509 -29.59 -20.35 -9.82
CA VAL A 509 -28.47 -20.79 -8.97
C VAL A 509 -27.46 -21.62 -9.77
N LEU A 510 -27.94 -22.56 -10.58
CA LEU A 510 -27.08 -23.40 -11.41
C LEU A 510 -26.39 -22.61 -12.52
N LEU A 511 -27.13 -21.71 -13.18
CA LEU A 511 -26.58 -20.85 -14.22
C LEU A 511 -25.51 -19.91 -13.65
N GLY A 512 -25.78 -19.27 -12.50
CA GLY A 512 -24.81 -18.44 -11.81
C GLY A 512 -23.57 -19.22 -11.38
N ALA A 513 -23.73 -20.42 -10.82
CA ALA A 513 -22.61 -21.28 -10.44
C ALA A 513 -21.77 -21.75 -11.64
N ALA A 514 -22.40 -22.02 -12.78
CA ALA A 514 -21.72 -22.41 -14.02
C ALA A 514 -21.02 -21.23 -14.70
N ALA A 515 -21.56 -20.02 -14.60
CA ALA A 515 -21.02 -18.80 -15.20
C ALA A 515 -19.91 -18.15 -14.37
N LEU A 516 -19.91 -18.33 -13.04
CA LEU A 516 -18.93 -17.71 -12.14
C LEU A 516 -17.46 -17.97 -12.53
N PRO A 517 -17.03 -19.21 -12.89
CA PRO A 517 -15.67 -19.47 -13.35
C PRO A 517 -15.32 -18.79 -14.69
N LEU A 518 -16.32 -18.40 -15.48
CA LEU A 518 -16.10 -17.71 -16.75
C LEU A 518 -15.70 -16.25 -16.54
N PHE A 519 -16.32 -15.59 -15.54
CA PHE A 519 -16.06 -14.20 -15.20
C PHE A 519 -14.82 -14.03 -14.31
N ALA A 520 -14.55 -14.98 -13.41
CA ALA A 520 -13.46 -14.87 -12.45
C ALA A 520 -12.07 -15.12 -13.06
N ASP A 521 -11.98 -15.83 -14.19
CA ASP A 521 -10.72 -16.29 -14.79
C ASP A 521 -10.33 -15.49 -16.05
N VAL A 522 -9.30 -14.66 -15.89
CA VAL A 522 -8.75 -13.82 -16.95
C VAL A 522 -7.86 -14.64 -17.92
N ASP A 523 -7.22 -15.73 -17.46
CA ASP A 523 -6.23 -16.50 -18.22
C ASP A 523 -6.72 -17.89 -18.63
N ARG A 524 -7.74 -17.86 -19.48
CA ARG A 524 -8.53 -19.00 -19.98
C ARG A 524 -7.68 -20.24 -20.30
N VAL A 525 -6.67 -20.08 -21.16
CA VAL A 525 -5.84 -21.18 -21.66
C VAL A 525 -4.96 -21.75 -20.55
N LEU A 526 -4.31 -20.89 -19.77
CA LEU A 526 -3.32 -21.31 -18.79
C LEU A 526 -3.99 -21.96 -17.57
N THR A 527 -5.20 -21.54 -17.20
CA THR A 527 -6.01 -22.21 -16.19
C THR A 527 -6.41 -23.61 -16.62
N THR A 528 -6.86 -23.79 -17.86
CA THR A 528 -7.19 -25.13 -18.34
C THR A 528 -5.96 -26.04 -18.43
N VAL A 529 -4.82 -25.52 -18.89
CA VAL A 529 -3.54 -26.24 -18.88
C VAL A 529 -3.13 -26.62 -17.45
N ALA A 530 -3.23 -25.69 -16.49
CA ALA A 530 -2.92 -25.96 -15.09
C ALA A 530 -3.78 -27.07 -14.49
N LEU A 531 -5.11 -27.01 -14.69
CA LEU A 531 -6.03 -28.05 -14.24
C LEU A 531 -5.68 -29.41 -14.89
N GLY A 532 -5.27 -29.40 -16.16
CA GLY A 532 -4.73 -30.58 -16.85
C GLY A 532 -3.45 -31.13 -16.19
N LEU A 533 -2.51 -30.26 -15.83
CA LEU A 533 -1.25 -30.66 -15.20
C LEU A 533 -1.44 -31.25 -13.81
N VAL A 534 -2.44 -30.77 -13.04
CA VAL A 534 -2.68 -31.27 -11.67
C VAL A 534 -2.93 -32.78 -11.64
N TRP A 535 -3.56 -33.36 -12.65
CA TRP A 535 -3.73 -34.82 -12.70
C TRP A 535 -2.72 -35.53 -13.62
N LEU A 536 -2.34 -34.91 -14.74
CA LEU A 536 -1.51 -35.56 -15.72
C LEU A 536 -0.13 -35.88 -15.15
N VAL A 537 0.45 -34.95 -14.38
CA VAL A 537 1.76 -35.12 -13.75
C VAL A 537 1.77 -36.32 -12.79
N PRO A 538 0.91 -36.41 -11.76
CA PRO A 538 0.91 -37.59 -10.88
C PRO A 538 0.53 -38.88 -11.60
N ALA A 539 -0.31 -38.84 -12.64
CA ALA A 539 -0.63 -40.04 -13.44
C ALA A 539 0.60 -40.56 -14.21
N LEU A 540 1.35 -39.67 -14.88
CA LEU A 540 2.58 -40.01 -15.61
C LEU A 540 3.68 -40.55 -14.68
N LEU A 541 3.75 -40.01 -13.45
CA LEU A 541 4.72 -40.44 -12.44
C LEU A 541 4.30 -41.74 -11.74
N GLY A 542 3.02 -41.88 -11.38
CA GLY A 542 2.47 -42.93 -10.52
C GLY A 542 2.03 -44.21 -11.23
N ARG A 543 1.85 -44.19 -12.57
CA ARG A 543 1.36 -45.31 -13.40
C ARG A 543 -0.03 -45.83 -12.95
N PRO A 544 -1.13 -45.27 -13.49
CA PRO A 544 -2.48 -45.69 -13.08
C PRO A 544 -2.74 -47.18 -13.35
N PRO A 545 -3.59 -47.84 -12.54
CA PRO A 545 -4.03 -49.21 -12.78
C PRO A 545 -5.03 -49.29 -13.94
N ARG A 546 -5.15 -50.46 -14.59
CA ARG A 546 -6.10 -50.68 -15.71
C ARG A 546 -7.53 -50.31 -15.37
N ALA A 547 -7.94 -50.58 -14.12
CA ALA A 547 -9.27 -50.27 -13.61
C ALA A 547 -9.65 -48.78 -13.71
N ALA A 548 -8.66 -47.87 -13.69
CA ALA A 548 -8.92 -46.44 -13.88
C ALA A 548 -9.52 -46.15 -15.26
N PHE A 549 -8.99 -46.81 -16.30
CA PHE A 549 -9.42 -46.60 -17.68
C PHE A 549 -10.76 -47.25 -17.97
N THR A 550 -11.04 -48.42 -17.38
CA THR A 550 -12.33 -49.10 -17.55
C THR A 550 -13.46 -48.32 -16.87
N VAL A 551 -13.24 -47.85 -15.63
CA VAL A 551 -14.23 -47.02 -14.92
C VAL A 551 -14.38 -45.66 -15.59
N GLY A 552 -13.27 -45.07 -16.07
CA GLY A 552 -13.31 -43.85 -16.88
C GLY A 552 -14.13 -44.02 -18.15
N ALA A 553 -13.94 -45.12 -18.90
CA ALA A 553 -14.69 -45.38 -20.13
C ALA A 553 -16.20 -45.56 -19.89
N ALA A 554 -16.58 -46.26 -18.82
CA ALA A 554 -18.00 -46.32 -18.41
C ALA A 554 -18.53 -44.92 -18.04
N GLY A 555 -17.73 -44.13 -17.32
CA GLY A 555 -18.04 -42.74 -17.00
C GLY A 555 -18.26 -41.86 -18.23
N MET A 556 -17.41 -42.01 -19.27
CA MET A 556 -17.55 -41.28 -20.54
C MET A 556 -18.90 -41.55 -21.20
N ALA A 557 -19.31 -42.82 -21.27
CA ALA A 557 -20.60 -43.19 -21.86
C ALA A 557 -21.79 -42.59 -21.07
N VAL A 558 -21.75 -42.68 -19.74
CA VAL A 558 -22.81 -42.13 -18.87
C VAL A 558 -22.87 -40.60 -18.98
N ALA A 559 -21.73 -39.91 -19.01
CA ALA A 559 -21.69 -38.46 -19.17
C ALA A 559 -22.25 -38.01 -20.52
N ALA A 560 -21.91 -38.70 -21.61
CA ALA A 560 -22.45 -38.40 -22.93
C ALA A 560 -23.98 -38.60 -22.98
N ILE A 561 -24.49 -39.70 -22.41
CA ILE A 561 -25.93 -39.94 -22.31
C ILE A 561 -26.62 -38.86 -21.47
N ALA A 562 -26.05 -38.50 -20.32
CA ALA A 562 -26.61 -37.47 -19.45
C ALA A 562 -26.74 -36.12 -20.16
N VAL A 563 -25.73 -35.73 -20.95
CA VAL A 563 -25.79 -34.49 -21.75
C VAL A 563 -26.89 -34.54 -22.81
N LEU A 564 -27.03 -35.67 -23.53
CA LEU A 564 -28.03 -35.82 -24.60
C LEU A 564 -29.48 -35.87 -24.08
N VAL A 565 -29.70 -36.36 -22.86
CA VAL A 565 -31.04 -36.46 -22.25
C VAL A 565 -31.49 -35.12 -21.64
N ILE A 566 -30.55 -34.28 -21.21
CA ILE A 566 -30.84 -32.99 -20.57
C ILE A 566 -30.99 -31.92 -21.65
N GLY A 567 -32.23 -31.48 -21.87
CA GLY A 567 -32.58 -30.34 -22.72
C GLY A 567 -33.25 -29.22 -21.92
N GLY A 568 -33.41 -28.06 -22.55
CA GLY A 568 -34.10 -26.89 -21.98
C GLY A 568 -34.55 -25.94 -23.08
N ALA A 569 -35.51 -25.06 -22.77
CA ALA A 569 -36.01 -24.06 -23.71
C ALA A 569 -34.96 -22.97 -24.00
N ASP A 570 -34.13 -22.63 -23.00
CA ASP A 570 -33.00 -21.70 -23.13
C ASP A 570 -31.66 -22.48 -23.20
N PRO A 571 -30.81 -22.22 -24.22
CA PRO A 571 -29.52 -22.90 -24.37
C PRO A 571 -28.55 -22.71 -23.19
N LEU A 572 -28.54 -21.56 -22.51
CA LEU A 572 -27.65 -21.30 -21.37
C LEU A 572 -28.06 -22.14 -20.16
N VAL A 573 -29.37 -22.18 -19.86
CA VAL A 573 -29.92 -22.97 -18.76
C VAL A 573 -29.71 -24.47 -19.03
N ALA A 574 -29.96 -24.92 -20.27
CA ALA A 574 -29.71 -26.30 -20.68
C ALA A 574 -28.23 -26.69 -20.48
N THR A 575 -27.28 -25.87 -20.93
CA THR A 575 -25.85 -26.14 -20.72
C THR A 575 -25.48 -26.16 -19.23
N ALA A 576 -26.03 -25.29 -18.39
CA ALA A 576 -25.75 -25.27 -16.96
C ALA A 576 -26.13 -26.60 -16.28
N TRP A 577 -27.31 -27.15 -16.62
CA TRP A 577 -27.74 -28.46 -16.15
C TRP A 577 -26.88 -29.61 -16.69
N GLN A 578 -26.47 -29.55 -17.96
CA GLN A 578 -25.55 -30.54 -18.54
C GLN A 578 -24.20 -30.55 -17.80
N LEU A 579 -23.64 -29.39 -17.48
CA LEU A 579 -22.41 -29.26 -16.68
C LEU A 579 -22.59 -29.88 -15.28
N ALA A 580 -23.70 -29.59 -14.61
CA ALA A 580 -24.02 -30.16 -13.31
C ALA A 580 -24.14 -31.69 -13.37
N ALA A 581 -24.80 -32.22 -14.39
CA ALA A 581 -24.94 -33.66 -14.57
C ALA A 581 -23.60 -34.36 -14.81
N VAL A 582 -22.73 -33.80 -15.65
CA VAL A 582 -21.38 -34.35 -15.85
C VAL A 582 -20.58 -34.31 -14.54
N ALA A 583 -20.69 -33.24 -13.74
CA ALA A 583 -20.03 -33.16 -12.44
C ALA A 583 -20.50 -34.24 -11.46
N VAL A 584 -21.81 -34.57 -11.45
CA VAL A 584 -22.35 -35.70 -10.67
C VAL A 584 -21.78 -37.04 -11.14
N VAL A 585 -21.69 -37.27 -12.46
CA VAL A 585 -21.10 -38.49 -13.02
C VAL A 585 -19.61 -38.58 -12.65
N GLN A 586 -18.86 -37.48 -12.69
CA GLN A 586 -17.47 -37.44 -12.24
C GLN A 586 -17.32 -37.85 -10.77
N LEU A 587 -18.21 -37.38 -9.90
CA LEU A 587 -18.21 -37.76 -8.49
C LEU A 587 -18.47 -39.26 -8.29
N ALA A 588 -19.46 -39.82 -8.99
CA ALA A 588 -19.78 -41.25 -8.93
C ALA A 588 -18.61 -42.11 -9.45
N VAL A 589 -18.03 -41.72 -10.59
CA VAL A 589 -16.88 -42.38 -11.23
C VAL A 589 -15.65 -42.34 -10.33
N ALA A 590 -15.34 -41.17 -9.77
CA ALA A 590 -14.25 -41.01 -8.81
C ALA A 590 -14.46 -41.92 -7.59
N TRP A 591 -15.68 -41.96 -7.05
CA TRP A 591 -16.06 -42.80 -5.91
C TRP A 591 -15.85 -44.29 -6.17
N VAL A 592 -16.15 -44.78 -7.37
CA VAL A 592 -15.91 -46.17 -7.76
C VAL A 592 -14.42 -46.43 -7.95
N ALA A 593 -13.74 -45.58 -8.71
CA ALA A 593 -12.33 -45.73 -9.05
C ALA A 593 -11.38 -45.60 -7.84
N ARG A 594 -11.82 -44.96 -6.74
CA ARG A 594 -11.05 -44.83 -5.49
C ARG A 594 -10.56 -46.15 -4.91
N ARG A 595 -11.29 -47.24 -5.16
CA ARG A 595 -10.91 -48.60 -4.73
C ARG A 595 -9.56 -49.02 -5.30
N SER A 596 -9.19 -48.44 -6.44
CA SER A 596 -7.91 -48.64 -7.14
C SER A 596 -6.87 -47.57 -6.81
N GLY A 597 -7.17 -46.64 -5.90
CA GLY A 597 -6.30 -45.55 -5.46
C GLY A 597 -6.68 -44.18 -6.03
N VAL A 598 -6.12 -43.12 -5.42
CA VAL A 598 -6.41 -41.72 -5.75
C VAL A 598 -6.07 -41.39 -7.21
N VAL A 599 -4.93 -41.88 -7.73
CA VAL A 599 -4.56 -41.68 -9.15
C VAL A 599 -5.62 -42.24 -10.09
N ALA A 600 -6.24 -43.37 -9.74
CA ALA A 600 -7.29 -43.97 -10.56
C ALA A 600 -8.57 -43.13 -10.54
N ALA A 601 -8.97 -42.63 -9.37
CA ALA A 601 -10.12 -41.75 -9.23
C ALA A 601 -9.99 -40.46 -10.05
N VAL A 602 -8.81 -39.83 -9.99
CA VAL A 602 -8.52 -38.61 -10.75
C VAL A 602 -8.56 -38.88 -12.26
N VAL A 603 -7.87 -39.92 -12.75
CA VAL A 603 -7.85 -40.26 -14.19
C VAL A 603 -9.25 -40.58 -14.70
N ALA A 604 -10.04 -41.34 -13.94
CA ALA A 604 -11.38 -41.71 -14.35
C ALA A 604 -12.31 -40.49 -14.43
N ALA A 605 -12.30 -39.61 -13.41
CA ALA A 605 -13.11 -38.38 -13.41
C ALA A 605 -12.71 -37.41 -14.54
N TRP A 606 -11.41 -37.33 -14.86
CA TRP A 606 -10.93 -36.50 -15.97
C TRP A 606 -11.44 -36.99 -17.33
N LEU A 607 -11.34 -38.30 -17.61
CA LEU A 607 -11.85 -38.89 -18.85
C LEU A 607 -13.35 -38.61 -19.02
N THR A 608 -14.13 -38.78 -17.94
CA THR A 608 -15.55 -38.41 -17.90
C THR A 608 -15.76 -36.93 -18.25
N GLY A 609 -14.93 -36.03 -17.72
CA GLY A 609 -15.01 -34.60 -18.02
C GLY A 609 -14.74 -34.27 -19.48
N ILE A 610 -13.71 -34.89 -20.09
CA ILE A 610 -13.42 -34.72 -21.52
C ILE A 610 -14.63 -35.16 -22.36
N ALA A 611 -15.17 -36.35 -22.08
CA ALA A 611 -16.33 -36.86 -22.82
C ALA A 611 -17.55 -35.96 -22.65
N GLY A 612 -17.80 -35.45 -21.43
CA GLY A 612 -18.85 -34.47 -21.18
C GLY A 612 -18.65 -33.19 -21.99
N CYS A 613 -17.42 -32.67 -22.10
CA CYS A 613 -17.13 -31.50 -22.94
C CYS A 613 -17.43 -31.74 -24.42
N LEU A 614 -16.97 -32.88 -24.95
CA LEU A 614 -17.24 -33.25 -26.35
C LEU A 614 -18.75 -33.43 -26.60
N ALA A 615 -19.48 -34.01 -25.66
CA ALA A 615 -20.92 -34.18 -25.76
C ALA A 615 -21.66 -32.82 -25.70
N ILE A 616 -21.24 -31.90 -24.83
CA ILE A 616 -21.82 -30.55 -24.75
C ILE A 616 -21.56 -29.79 -26.04
N TRP A 617 -20.34 -29.85 -26.59
CA TRP A 617 -20.04 -29.26 -27.89
C TRP A 617 -20.93 -29.83 -28.99
N ALA A 618 -21.07 -31.16 -29.06
CA ALA A 618 -21.92 -31.79 -30.06
C ALA A 618 -23.41 -31.43 -29.91
N ALA A 619 -23.92 -31.33 -28.69
CA ALA A 619 -25.32 -30.98 -28.41
C ALA A 619 -25.66 -29.53 -28.78
N HIS A 620 -24.68 -28.63 -28.71
CA HIS A 620 -24.84 -27.19 -28.94
C HIS A 620 -24.22 -26.72 -30.27
N TRP A 621 -23.80 -27.64 -31.14
CA TRP A 621 -23.18 -27.32 -32.43
C TRP A 621 -24.24 -26.99 -33.47
N SER A 622 -24.34 -25.72 -33.88
CA SER A 622 -25.27 -25.28 -34.92
C SER A 622 -24.56 -24.36 -35.92
N ALA A 623 -24.73 -24.63 -37.22
CA ALA A 623 -24.14 -23.83 -38.31
C ALA A 623 -22.61 -23.59 -38.23
N GLY A 624 -21.86 -24.45 -37.55
CA GLY A 624 -20.40 -24.30 -37.38
C GLY A 624 -19.98 -23.51 -36.13
N GLU A 625 -20.95 -23.08 -35.32
CA GLU A 625 -20.73 -22.34 -34.07
C GLU A 625 -21.46 -23.00 -32.88
N VAL A 626 -21.09 -22.62 -31.67
CA VAL A 626 -21.77 -23.06 -30.45
C VAL A 626 -22.80 -22.01 -30.04
N ASP A 627 -24.06 -22.42 -29.87
CA ASP A 627 -25.19 -21.51 -29.59
C ASP A 627 -25.16 -20.88 -28.19
N ALA A 628 -24.43 -21.48 -27.25
CA ALA A 628 -24.25 -21.01 -25.87
C ALA A 628 -22.79 -20.73 -25.50
N VAL A 629 -22.55 -19.58 -24.85
CA VAL A 629 -21.22 -19.19 -24.35
C VAL A 629 -20.67 -20.14 -23.28
N LEU A 630 -21.55 -20.74 -22.47
CA LEU A 630 -21.19 -21.79 -21.49
C LEU A 630 -20.72 -23.07 -22.20
N ALA A 631 -21.41 -23.44 -23.29
CA ALA A 631 -21.08 -24.62 -24.07
C ALA A 631 -19.77 -24.44 -24.84
N ARG A 632 -19.34 -23.20 -25.11
CA ARG A 632 -18.00 -22.93 -25.64
C ARG A 632 -16.89 -23.25 -24.62
N GLN A 633 -17.17 -23.18 -23.32
CA GLN A 633 -16.13 -23.22 -22.27
C GLN A 633 -16.33 -24.29 -21.17
N PRO A 634 -16.85 -25.50 -21.47
CA PRO A 634 -17.11 -26.52 -20.45
C PRO A 634 -15.82 -26.98 -19.75
N MET A 635 -14.68 -26.86 -20.43
CA MET A 635 -13.36 -27.16 -19.90
C MET A 635 -12.88 -26.21 -18.79
N ARG A 636 -13.59 -25.12 -18.48
CA ARG A 636 -13.28 -24.35 -17.25
C ARG A 636 -13.92 -24.92 -16.00
N VAL A 637 -15.05 -25.59 -16.16
CA VAL A 637 -15.85 -26.11 -15.05
C VAL A 637 -15.53 -27.58 -14.81
N LEU A 638 -15.57 -28.41 -15.85
CA LEU A 638 -15.50 -29.87 -15.73
C LEU A 638 -14.16 -30.42 -15.22
N PRO A 639 -12.99 -29.85 -15.60
CA PRO A 639 -11.70 -30.15 -14.97
C PRO A 639 -11.66 -29.86 -13.47
N PHE A 640 -12.26 -28.74 -13.05
CA PHE A 640 -12.30 -28.34 -11.65
C PHE A 640 -13.20 -29.30 -10.85
N THR A 641 -14.39 -29.62 -11.34
CA THR A 641 -15.31 -30.56 -10.68
C THR A 641 -14.73 -31.97 -10.61
N ALA A 642 -13.98 -32.43 -11.63
CA ALA A 642 -13.26 -33.71 -11.59
C ALA A 642 -12.23 -33.76 -10.45
N LEU A 643 -11.51 -32.66 -10.24
CA LEU A 643 -10.51 -32.54 -9.20
C LEU A 643 -11.14 -32.50 -7.80
N VAL A 644 -12.21 -31.71 -7.64
CA VAL A 644 -13.01 -31.66 -6.39
C VAL A 644 -13.57 -33.04 -6.08
N ALA A 645 -14.17 -33.72 -7.05
CA ALA A 645 -14.68 -35.08 -6.91
C ALA A 645 -13.59 -36.04 -6.42
N ALA A 646 -12.42 -36.04 -7.07
CA ALA A 646 -11.32 -36.91 -6.67
C ALA A 646 -10.76 -36.57 -5.28
N ALA A 647 -10.70 -35.28 -4.91
CA ALA A 647 -10.25 -34.83 -3.60
C ALA A 647 -11.21 -35.25 -2.47
N LEU A 648 -12.51 -35.00 -2.63
CA LEU A 648 -13.56 -35.42 -1.68
C LEU A 648 -13.50 -36.92 -1.43
N VAL A 649 -13.36 -37.69 -2.50
CA VAL A 649 -13.30 -39.14 -2.46
C VAL A 649 -12.01 -39.66 -1.79
N ALA A 650 -10.88 -38.96 -1.99
CA ALA A 650 -9.60 -39.31 -1.37
C ALA A 650 -9.59 -39.13 0.15
N VAL A 651 -10.37 -38.19 0.68
CA VAL A 651 -10.52 -37.97 2.14
C VAL A 651 -11.25 -39.14 2.80
N VAL A 652 -12.21 -39.75 2.10
CA VAL A 652 -13.15 -40.75 2.66
C VAL A 652 -12.65 -42.22 2.55
N GLY A 653 -11.65 -42.53 1.72
CA GLY A 653 -11.26 -43.94 1.43
C GLY A 653 -9.80 -44.31 1.72
N ARG A 654 -9.56 -45.32 2.56
CA ARG A 654 -8.20 -45.81 2.93
C ARG A 654 -7.84 -47.24 2.51
N ARG A 655 -8.59 -47.92 1.65
CA ARG A 655 -8.22 -49.28 1.21
C ARG A 655 -7.52 -49.25 -0.14
N ARG A 656 -6.25 -49.68 -0.19
CA ARG A 656 -5.53 -49.98 -1.43
C ARG A 656 -5.71 -51.45 -1.76
N VAL A 657 -6.32 -51.74 -2.90
CA VAL A 657 -6.24 -53.07 -3.52
C VAL A 657 -5.00 -53.11 -4.40
N ALA A 658 -4.19 -54.16 -4.32
CA ALA A 658 -3.03 -54.34 -5.17
C ALA A 658 -3.50 -54.53 -6.63
N ALA A 659 -3.27 -53.55 -7.49
CA ALA A 659 -3.64 -53.57 -8.89
C ALA A 659 -2.40 -53.50 -9.80
N ARG A 660 -2.43 -54.23 -10.93
CA ARG A 660 -1.32 -54.22 -11.91
C ARG A 660 -1.26 -52.85 -12.63
N PRO A 661 -0.11 -52.16 -12.64
CA PRO A 661 0.04 -50.87 -13.32
C PRO A 661 0.04 -51.02 -14.84
N VAL A 662 -0.45 -49.99 -15.55
CA VAL A 662 -0.46 -49.95 -17.03
C VAL A 662 0.89 -49.45 -17.57
N ARG A 663 1.26 -49.89 -18.79
CA ARG A 663 2.41 -49.34 -19.54
C ARG A 663 2.17 -47.87 -19.89
N ARG A 664 3.23 -47.04 -19.85
CA ARG A 664 3.17 -45.59 -20.13
C ARG A 664 2.54 -45.23 -21.49
N VAL A 665 2.69 -46.11 -22.48
CA VAL A 665 2.14 -45.93 -23.84
C VAL A 665 0.62 -45.73 -23.82
N ALA A 666 -0.10 -46.32 -22.88
CA ALA A 666 -1.56 -46.16 -22.78
C ALA A 666 -2.02 -44.73 -22.37
N LEU A 667 -1.10 -43.87 -21.88
CA LEU A 667 -1.41 -42.48 -21.54
C LEU A 667 -1.24 -41.52 -22.73
N ILE A 668 -0.53 -41.93 -23.79
CA ILE A 668 -0.34 -41.11 -25.01
C ILE A 668 -1.67 -40.69 -25.65
N PRO A 669 -2.63 -41.60 -25.93
CA PRO A 669 -3.90 -41.19 -26.53
C PRO A 669 -4.71 -40.27 -25.61
N VAL A 670 -4.60 -40.42 -24.29
CA VAL A 670 -5.28 -39.52 -23.34
C VAL A 670 -4.67 -38.12 -23.38
N VAL A 671 -3.34 -38.01 -23.47
CA VAL A 671 -2.65 -36.72 -23.61
C VAL A 671 -3.01 -36.07 -24.94
N ALA A 672 -3.01 -36.83 -26.04
CA ALA A 672 -3.38 -36.32 -27.35
C ALA A 672 -4.84 -35.85 -27.39
N LEU A 673 -5.77 -36.62 -26.82
CA LEU A 673 -7.19 -36.24 -26.71
C LEU A 673 -7.37 -35.00 -25.83
N THR A 674 -6.65 -34.93 -24.71
CA THR A 674 -6.66 -33.74 -23.84
C THR A 674 -6.17 -32.52 -24.62
N ALA A 675 -5.04 -32.61 -25.33
CA ALA A 675 -4.52 -31.51 -26.15
C ALA A 675 -5.50 -31.12 -27.27
N ALA A 676 -6.14 -32.09 -27.94
CA ALA A 676 -7.11 -31.85 -29.00
C ALA A 676 -8.40 -31.16 -28.52
N VAL A 677 -8.74 -31.27 -27.23
CA VAL A 677 -9.88 -30.56 -26.61
C VAL A 677 -9.45 -29.23 -26.01
N LEU A 678 -8.17 -29.06 -25.67
CA LEU A 678 -7.62 -27.81 -25.10
C LEU A 678 -7.24 -26.76 -26.16
N VAL A 679 -6.95 -27.18 -27.39
CA VAL A 679 -6.38 -26.30 -28.44
C VAL A 679 -7.44 -25.58 -29.29
N PRO A 680 -8.51 -26.23 -29.79
CA PRO A 680 -9.56 -25.55 -30.53
C PRO A 680 -10.68 -25.07 -29.58
N PHE A 681 -10.98 -23.77 -29.63
CA PHE A 681 -12.19 -23.21 -29.02
C PHE A 681 -13.13 -22.77 -30.14
N PRO A 682 -14.29 -23.42 -30.30
CA PRO A 682 -15.24 -23.00 -31.32
C PRO A 682 -15.71 -21.57 -31.07
N VAL A 683 -16.11 -20.87 -32.13
CA VAL A 683 -16.67 -19.51 -32.04
C VAL A 683 -18.08 -19.62 -31.46
N ALA A 684 -18.47 -18.66 -30.61
CA ALA A 684 -19.83 -18.55 -30.11
C ALA A 684 -20.58 -17.48 -30.91
N THR A 685 -21.86 -17.69 -31.16
CA THR A 685 -22.74 -16.68 -31.76
C THR A 685 -22.81 -15.42 -30.88
N SER A 686 -23.29 -14.30 -31.45
CA SER A 686 -23.39 -12.97 -30.84
C SER A 686 -24.24 -12.85 -29.54
N SER A 687 -24.69 -13.96 -28.96
CA SER A 687 -25.32 -14.03 -27.62
C SER A 687 -24.39 -13.61 -26.47
N ALA A 688 -23.08 -13.44 -26.73
CA ALA A 688 -22.14 -12.83 -25.79
C ALA A 688 -22.58 -11.43 -25.32
N VAL A 689 -23.38 -10.71 -26.11
CA VAL A 689 -23.96 -9.40 -25.75
C VAL A 689 -24.91 -9.51 -24.54
N ALA A 690 -25.50 -10.69 -24.29
CA ALA A 690 -26.42 -10.90 -23.17
C ALA A 690 -25.72 -10.98 -21.80
N LEU A 691 -24.42 -11.29 -21.76
CA LEU A 691 -23.64 -11.42 -20.51
C LEU A 691 -23.04 -10.11 -20.01
N LEU A 692 -22.93 -9.10 -20.87
CA LEU A 692 -22.41 -7.81 -20.47
C LEU A 692 -23.57 -6.95 -19.94
N PRO A 693 -23.40 -6.27 -18.79
CA PRO A 693 -24.38 -5.28 -18.37
C PRO A 693 -24.58 -4.25 -19.50
N PRO A 694 -25.79 -3.72 -19.70
CA PRO A 694 -26.01 -2.68 -20.68
C PRO A 694 -25.09 -1.51 -20.31
N GLN A 695 -24.34 -0.99 -21.28
CA GLN A 695 -23.56 0.23 -21.10
C GLN A 695 -24.53 1.29 -20.56
N PRO A 696 -24.31 1.84 -19.35
CA PRO A 696 -25.19 2.86 -18.83
C PRO A 696 -25.22 4.02 -19.83
N THR A 697 -26.41 4.32 -20.35
CA THR A 697 -26.61 5.43 -21.26
C THR A 697 -26.26 6.71 -20.51
N THR A 698 -25.14 7.33 -20.89
CA THR A 698 -24.57 8.60 -20.38
C THR A 698 -24.15 8.59 -18.91
N GLY A 699 -22.84 8.47 -18.68
CA GLY A 699 -22.22 8.63 -17.37
C GLY A 699 -22.18 10.09 -16.96
N ILE A 700 -22.91 10.45 -15.90
CA ILE A 700 -22.74 11.73 -15.22
C ILE A 700 -21.43 11.63 -14.43
N VAL A 701 -20.33 12.09 -15.03
CA VAL A 701 -19.11 12.43 -14.26
C VAL A 701 -19.55 13.43 -13.19
N ASP A 702 -19.23 13.18 -11.92
CA ASP A 702 -19.53 14.13 -10.86
C ASP A 702 -18.89 15.49 -11.21
N PRO A 703 -19.70 16.50 -11.58
CA PRO A 703 -19.19 17.76 -12.10
C PRO A 703 -18.31 18.48 -11.08
N ARG A 704 -18.59 18.27 -9.78
CA ARG A 704 -17.81 18.86 -8.70
C ARG A 704 -16.42 18.25 -8.64
N ARG A 705 -16.33 16.92 -8.61
CA ARG A 705 -15.04 16.22 -8.60
C ARG A 705 -14.22 16.51 -9.86
N ALA A 706 -14.87 16.59 -11.02
CA ALA A 706 -14.20 16.93 -12.27
C ALA A 706 -13.65 18.36 -12.25
N LEU A 707 -14.41 19.33 -11.72
CA LEU A 707 -13.96 20.70 -11.53
C LEU A 707 -12.80 20.80 -10.52
N PHE A 708 -12.84 20.01 -9.42
CA PHE A 708 -11.73 19.92 -8.47
C PHE A 708 -10.44 19.45 -9.15
N ILE A 709 -10.52 18.36 -9.92
CA ILE A 709 -9.39 17.79 -10.66
C ILE A 709 -8.86 18.82 -11.67
N TRP A 710 -9.74 19.51 -12.39
CA TRP A 710 -9.37 20.56 -13.33
C TRP A 710 -8.63 21.73 -12.66
N ALA A 711 -9.20 22.26 -11.58
CA ALA A 711 -8.66 23.37 -10.83
C ALA A 711 -7.24 23.07 -10.31
N HIS A 712 -7.06 21.92 -9.64
CA HIS A 712 -5.80 21.51 -9.04
C HIS A 712 -4.82 20.87 -10.03
N GLY A 713 -5.30 20.41 -11.19
CA GLY A 713 -4.46 19.90 -12.27
C GLY A 713 -3.72 20.98 -13.05
N GLY A 714 -4.04 22.26 -12.85
CA GLY A 714 -3.37 23.38 -13.50
C GLY A 714 -4.28 24.55 -13.84
N GLY A 715 -5.60 24.36 -13.81
CA GLY A 715 -6.57 25.42 -14.12
C GLY A 715 -6.44 26.65 -13.23
N MET A 716 -6.28 26.45 -11.92
CA MET A 716 -6.09 27.55 -10.96
C MET A 716 -4.76 28.29 -11.14
N ALA A 717 -3.70 27.57 -11.48
CA ALA A 717 -2.40 28.18 -11.73
C ALA A 717 -2.45 29.08 -12.98
N LEU A 718 -3.10 28.61 -14.05
CA LEU A 718 -3.30 29.39 -15.28
C LEU A 718 -4.21 30.61 -15.05
N LEU A 719 -5.31 30.42 -14.31
CA LEU A 719 -6.20 31.52 -13.94
C LEU A 719 -5.46 32.58 -13.12
N SER A 720 -4.61 32.16 -12.17
CA SER A 720 -3.79 33.07 -11.37
C SER A 720 -2.74 33.79 -12.22
N ASP A 721 -2.10 33.10 -13.18
CA ASP A 721 -1.09 33.70 -14.07
C ASP A 721 -1.71 34.78 -14.97
N VAL A 722 -2.88 34.50 -15.58
CA VAL A 722 -3.64 35.47 -16.36
C VAL A 722 -4.08 36.64 -15.49
N GLY A 723 -4.64 36.39 -14.29
CA GLY A 723 -5.06 37.45 -13.38
C GLY A 723 -3.90 38.35 -12.90
N GLN A 724 -2.72 37.78 -12.65
CA GLN A 724 -1.52 38.54 -12.30
C GLN A 724 -1.01 39.37 -13.47
N ALA A 725 -0.94 38.81 -14.68
CA ALA A 725 -0.56 39.55 -15.88
C ALA A 725 -1.55 40.69 -16.18
N GLN A 726 -2.85 40.45 -16.02
CA GLN A 726 -3.90 41.45 -16.16
C GLN A 726 -3.76 42.57 -15.13
N SER A 727 -3.45 42.23 -13.87
CA SER A 727 -3.19 43.24 -12.83
C SER A 727 -1.95 44.08 -13.14
N ARG A 728 -0.87 43.48 -13.65
CA ARG A 728 0.35 44.20 -14.08
C ARG A 728 0.08 45.12 -15.26
N ALA A 729 -0.70 44.67 -16.24
CA ALA A 729 -1.13 45.48 -17.38
C ALA A 729 -1.98 46.67 -16.91
N LEU A 730 -2.99 46.42 -16.06
CA LEU A 730 -3.89 47.44 -15.52
C LEU A 730 -3.13 48.50 -14.71
N LEU A 731 -2.26 48.08 -13.77
CA LEU A 731 -1.47 49.00 -12.95
C LEU A 731 -0.41 49.73 -13.78
N GLY A 732 0.16 49.07 -14.79
CA GLY A 732 1.13 49.67 -15.72
C GLY A 732 0.55 50.78 -16.58
N MET A 733 -0.78 50.83 -16.77
CA MET A 733 -1.42 51.92 -17.51
C MET A 733 -1.22 53.30 -16.86
N ALA A 734 -0.86 53.36 -15.58
CA ALA A 734 -0.54 54.62 -14.89
C ALA A 734 0.92 55.07 -15.07
N GLU A 735 1.78 54.26 -15.70
CA GLU A 735 3.18 54.60 -15.95
C GLU A 735 3.34 55.50 -17.19
N ASP A 736 4.34 56.38 -17.21
CA ASP A 736 4.59 57.28 -18.36
C ASP A 736 5.35 56.60 -19.52
N ASP A 737 5.62 55.29 -19.43
CA ASP A 737 6.36 54.53 -20.44
C ASP A 737 5.41 53.68 -21.31
N ARG A 738 5.08 54.21 -22.50
CA ARG A 738 4.21 53.53 -23.48
C ARG A 738 4.78 52.20 -23.97
N ALA A 739 6.10 52.09 -24.09
CA ALA A 739 6.71 50.84 -24.54
C ALA A 739 6.56 49.74 -23.47
N ALA A 740 6.75 50.11 -22.20
CA ALA A 740 6.50 49.19 -21.08
C ALA A 740 5.03 48.78 -20.97
N GLN A 741 4.09 49.70 -21.24
CA GLN A 741 2.66 49.41 -21.25
C GLN A 741 2.28 48.39 -22.34
N VAL A 742 2.75 48.61 -23.57
CA VAL A 742 2.53 47.69 -24.68
C VAL A 742 3.11 46.32 -24.36
N ALA A 743 4.36 46.27 -23.87
CA ALA A 743 5.02 45.02 -23.51
C ALA A 743 4.24 44.20 -22.45
N ARG A 744 3.64 44.85 -21.45
CA ARG A 744 2.80 44.17 -20.43
C ARG A 744 1.49 43.64 -21.01
N CYS A 745 0.89 44.35 -21.97
CA CYS A 745 -0.33 43.91 -22.63
C CYS A 745 -0.07 42.78 -23.63
N GLU A 746 1.08 42.79 -24.30
CA GLU A 746 1.58 41.64 -25.08
C GLU A 746 1.88 40.43 -24.19
N GLU A 747 2.50 40.63 -23.02
CA GLU A 747 2.71 39.56 -22.03
C GLU A 747 1.38 38.91 -21.64
N LEU A 748 0.34 39.71 -21.36
CA LEU A 748 -0.99 39.21 -21.05
C LEU A 748 -1.59 38.40 -22.21
N LEU A 749 -1.47 38.87 -23.45
CA LEU A 749 -1.94 38.12 -24.63
C LEU A 749 -1.25 36.76 -24.74
N ASP A 750 0.06 36.71 -24.49
CA ASP A 750 0.82 35.47 -24.47
C ASP A 750 0.34 34.53 -23.34
N ARG A 751 0.06 35.04 -22.13
CA ARG A 751 -0.49 34.23 -21.03
C ARG A 751 -1.88 33.68 -21.35
N ILE A 752 -2.75 34.50 -21.95
CA ILE A 752 -4.09 34.05 -22.36
C ILE A 752 -4.01 32.98 -23.44
N ARG A 753 -3.10 33.12 -24.42
CA ARG A 753 -2.88 32.09 -25.45
C ARG A 753 -2.48 30.75 -24.82
N VAL A 754 -1.52 30.77 -23.90
CA VAL A 754 -1.08 29.56 -23.18
C VAL A 754 -2.23 28.96 -22.36
N ALA A 755 -3.04 29.78 -21.70
CA ALA A 755 -4.19 29.31 -20.93
C ALA A 755 -5.27 28.67 -21.83
N ARG A 756 -5.49 29.19 -23.03
CA ARG A 756 -6.44 28.65 -24.03
C ARG A 756 -6.00 27.33 -24.67
N GLU A 757 -4.71 27.02 -24.67
CA GLU A 757 -4.20 25.72 -25.11
C GLU A 757 -4.46 24.61 -24.07
N TYR A 758 -4.75 24.99 -22.82
CA TYR A 758 -5.08 24.06 -21.76
C TYR A 758 -6.55 23.59 -21.87
N PRO A 759 -6.87 22.32 -21.53
CA PRO A 759 -8.24 21.83 -21.61
C PRO A 759 -9.21 22.67 -20.78
N ASP A 760 -10.38 22.96 -21.35
CA ASP A 760 -11.47 23.68 -20.68
C ASP A 760 -12.00 22.92 -19.45
N PRO A 761 -12.63 23.63 -18.48
CA PRO A 761 -13.35 22.98 -17.40
C PRO A 761 -14.37 21.95 -17.92
N PRO A 762 -14.46 20.75 -17.32
CA PRO A 762 -15.40 19.71 -17.74
C PRO A 762 -16.85 20.07 -17.38
N GLU A 763 -17.06 20.88 -16.35
CA GLU A 763 -18.39 21.34 -15.92
C GLU A 763 -18.88 22.50 -16.82
N PRO A 764 -20.08 22.39 -17.43
CA PRO A 764 -20.55 23.36 -18.42
C PRO A 764 -20.64 24.82 -17.95
N VAL A 765 -21.07 25.07 -16.71
CA VAL A 765 -21.22 26.44 -16.19
C VAL A 765 -19.86 27.09 -15.96
N ALA A 766 -18.94 26.38 -15.32
CA ALA A 766 -17.54 26.76 -15.13
C ALA A 766 -16.83 26.98 -16.46
N ARG A 767 -17.10 26.15 -17.47
CA ARG A 767 -16.60 26.34 -18.84
C ARG A 767 -17.12 27.63 -19.46
N GLY A 768 -18.39 27.96 -19.27
CA GLY A 768 -18.99 29.21 -19.72
C GLY A 768 -18.25 30.42 -19.15
N HIS A 769 -18.07 30.45 -17.83
CA HIS A 769 -17.34 31.51 -17.13
C HIS A 769 -15.87 31.60 -17.53
N TRP A 770 -15.18 30.47 -17.66
CA TRP A 770 -13.79 30.40 -18.15
C TRP A 770 -13.65 31.02 -19.55
N ASN A 771 -14.50 30.59 -20.48
CA ASN A 771 -14.43 31.06 -21.86
C ASN A 771 -14.78 32.55 -21.98
N SER A 772 -15.84 33.00 -21.30
CA SER A 772 -16.24 34.41 -21.30
C SER A 772 -15.17 35.30 -20.68
N GLY A 773 -14.64 34.93 -19.51
CA GLY A 773 -13.58 35.69 -18.84
C GLY A 773 -12.29 35.76 -19.66
N MET A 774 -11.90 34.67 -20.32
CA MET A 774 -10.73 34.65 -21.21
C MET A 774 -10.92 35.52 -22.47
N ASP A 775 -12.12 35.53 -23.06
CA ASP A 775 -12.42 36.41 -24.20
C ASP A 775 -12.43 37.89 -23.81
N ALA A 776 -13.03 38.23 -22.67
CA ALA A 776 -13.01 39.59 -22.14
C ALA A 776 -11.58 40.07 -21.81
N SER A 777 -10.76 39.19 -21.21
CA SER A 777 -9.34 39.48 -20.93
C SER A 777 -8.55 39.72 -22.22
N ARG A 778 -8.78 38.90 -23.25
CA ARG A 778 -8.13 39.02 -24.56
C ARG A 778 -8.50 40.33 -25.24
N LEU A 779 -9.80 40.67 -25.24
CA LEU A 779 -10.29 41.92 -25.81
C LEU A 779 -9.63 43.12 -25.10
N GLY A 780 -9.62 43.13 -23.77
CA GLY A 780 -8.97 44.20 -22.99
C GLY A 780 -7.48 44.32 -23.29
N ALA A 781 -6.76 43.20 -23.44
CA ALA A 781 -5.35 43.19 -23.79
C ALA A 781 -5.08 43.69 -25.22
N GLN A 782 -5.91 43.32 -26.20
CA GLN A 782 -5.83 43.81 -27.58
C GLN A 782 -6.10 45.31 -27.66
N GLU A 783 -7.12 45.79 -26.96
CA GLU A 783 -7.43 47.23 -26.87
C GLU A 783 -6.30 47.99 -26.18
N CYS A 784 -5.71 47.41 -25.13
CA CYS A 784 -4.54 47.99 -24.48
C CYS A 784 -3.38 48.17 -25.46
N VAL A 785 -2.97 47.13 -26.19
CA VAL A 785 -1.90 47.23 -27.20
C VAL A 785 -2.25 48.29 -28.26
N ARG A 786 -3.49 48.30 -28.75
CA ARG A 786 -3.96 49.27 -29.77
C ARG A 786 -3.88 50.72 -29.27
N ILE A 787 -4.33 50.98 -28.05
CA ILE A 787 -4.38 52.33 -27.44
C ILE A 787 -2.97 52.85 -27.17
N PHE A 788 -2.11 52.06 -26.52
CA PHE A 788 -0.78 52.53 -26.12
C PHE A 788 0.25 52.51 -27.25
N SER A 789 -0.01 51.80 -28.35
CA SER A 789 0.77 51.91 -29.59
C SER A 789 0.39 53.14 -30.43
N GLY A 790 -0.77 53.76 -30.17
CA GLY A 790 -1.27 54.94 -30.87
C GLY A 790 -0.87 56.27 -30.19
N PRO A 791 -0.96 57.40 -30.91
CA PRO A 791 -0.63 58.72 -30.35
C PRO A 791 -1.64 59.15 -29.27
N ASP A 792 -2.94 58.86 -29.43
CA ASP A 792 -4.02 59.23 -28.52
C ASP A 792 -5.09 58.12 -28.47
N GLY A 793 -5.38 57.56 -27.29
CA GLY A 793 -6.45 56.59 -27.12
C GLY A 793 -7.10 56.68 -25.75
N ASP A 794 -8.42 56.61 -25.72
CA ASP A 794 -9.21 56.54 -24.48
C ASP A 794 -8.98 55.18 -23.81
N PRO A 795 -8.48 55.10 -22.55
CA PRO A 795 -8.26 53.85 -21.84
C PRO A 795 -9.56 53.18 -21.32
N ASN A 796 -10.71 53.86 -21.38
CA ASN A 796 -11.99 53.32 -20.88
C ASN A 796 -12.34 51.92 -21.43
N PRO A 797 -12.18 51.61 -22.74
CA PRO A 797 -12.48 50.28 -23.28
C PRO A 797 -11.63 49.16 -22.66
N VAL A 798 -10.37 49.46 -22.29
CA VAL A 798 -9.48 48.51 -21.61
C VAL A 798 -10.01 48.19 -20.22
N SER A 799 -10.35 49.23 -19.45
CA SER A 799 -10.90 49.06 -18.11
C SER A 799 -12.23 48.31 -18.13
N THR A 800 -13.13 48.64 -19.07
CA THR A 800 -14.43 47.96 -19.19
C THR A 800 -14.27 46.47 -19.51
N ALA A 801 -13.38 46.12 -20.44
CA ALA A 801 -13.12 44.72 -20.80
C ALA A 801 -12.48 43.93 -19.64
N PHE A 802 -11.54 44.54 -18.91
CA PHE A 802 -10.93 43.91 -17.73
C PHE A 802 -11.89 43.76 -16.56
N THR A 803 -12.83 44.70 -16.35
CA THR A 803 -13.91 44.54 -15.37
C THR A 803 -14.83 43.39 -15.75
N ALA A 804 -15.25 43.31 -17.02
CA ALA A 804 -16.07 42.20 -17.51
C ALA A 804 -15.37 40.84 -17.31
N ALA A 805 -14.07 40.76 -17.56
CA ALA A 805 -13.29 39.56 -17.28
C ALA A 805 -13.31 39.15 -15.79
N ALA A 806 -13.19 40.13 -14.89
CA ALA A 806 -13.26 39.87 -13.45
C ALA A 806 -14.65 39.39 -13.01
N ASP A 807 -15.70 39.98 -13.57
CA ASP A 807 -17.10 39.59 -13.29
C ASP A 807 -17.39 38.15 -13.72
N ASP A 808 -16.74 37.66 -14.78
CA ASP A 808 -16.85 36.27 -15.24
C ASP A 808 -15.96 35.29 -14.46
N PHE A 809 -14.74 35.68 -14.07
CA PHE A 809 -13.85 34.80 -13.30
C PHE A 809 -14.31 34.62 -11.85
N LEU A 810 -15.02 35.58 -11.26
CA LEU A 810 -15.48 35.50 -9.87
C LEU A 810 -16.47 34.35 -9.62
N PRO A 811 -17.52 34.13 -10.43
CA PRO A 811 -18.36 32.93 -10.36
C PRO A 811 -17.59 31.61 -10.53
N LEU A 812 -16.59 31.57 -11.42
CA LEU A 812 -15.72 30.39 -11.59
C LEU A 812 -14.93 30.10 -10.30
N LEU A 813 -14.32 31.12 -9.70
CA LEU A 813 -13.60 30.99 -8.43
C LEU A 813 -14.50 30.52 -7.29
N ARG A 814 -15.73 31.04 -7.22
CA ARG A 814 -16.75 30.58 -6.26
C ARG A 814 -17.09 29.11 -6.48
N ALA A 815 -17.35 28.69 -7.72
CA ALA A 815 -17.64 27.30 -8.04
C ALA A 815 -16.48 26.36 -7.61
N ILE A 816 -15.23 26.79 -7.81
CA ILE A 816 -14.04 26.02 -7.38
C ILE A 816 -13.95 25.97 -5.84
N SER A 817 -14.20 27.09 -5.16
CA SER A 817 -14.19 27.19 -3.70
C SER A 817 -15.32 26.37 -3.05
N ASP A 818 -16.51 26.40 -3.63
CA ASP A 818 -17.67 25.63 -3.18
C ASP A 818 -17.38 24.12 -3.28
N VAL A 819 -16.63 23.69 -4.31
CA VAL A 819 -16.18 22.31 -4.42
C VAL A 819 -15.13 21.98 -3.35
N ALA A 820 -14.15 22.87 -3.11
CA ALA A 820 -13.12 22.64 -2.09
C ALA A 820 -13.70 22.52 -0.67
N THR A 821 -14.81 23.20 -0.40
CA THR A 821 -15.51 23.18 0.90
C THR A 821 -16.58 22.08 1.01
N SER A 822 -17.17 21.67 -0.11
CA SER A 822 -18.25 20.67 -0.14
C SER A 822 -17.79 19.25 -0.45
N VAL A 823 -16.54 19.03 -0.87
CA VAL A 823 -15.91 17.72 -0.78
C VAL A 823 -15.69 17.46 0.70
N PRO A 824 -16.49 16.61 1.36
CA PRO A 824 -16.24 16.30 2.76
C PRO A 824 -14.82 15.74 2.87
N PRO A 825 -14.09 15.97 3.98
CA PRO A 825 -12.99 15.08 4.32
C PRO A 825 -13.54 13.66 4.22
N GLU A 826 -12.78 12.79 3.56
CA GLU A 826 -13.15 11.43 3.24
C GLU A 826 -13.95 10.80 4.40
N PRO A 827 -15.13 10.19 4.15
CA PRO A 827 -16.08 9.88 5.21
C PRO A 827 -15.40 9.08 6.33
N PRO A 828 -15.59 9.46 7.61
CA PRO A 828 -15.02 8.68 8.69
C PRO A 828 -15.58 7.26 8.63
N ALA A 829 -14.69 6.27 8.75
CA ALA A 829 -15.02 4.85 8.71
C ALA A 829 -16.27 4.54 9.55
N PRO A 830 -17.10 3.57 9.15
CA PRO A 830 -18.26 3.16 9.93
C PRO A 830 -17.79 2.70 11.31
N THR A 831 -18.01 3.53 12.32
CA THR A 831 -17.60 3.28 13.70
C THR A 831 -18.34 2.04 14.21
N THR A 832 -17.58 0.98 14.48
CA THR A 832 -18.05 -0.12 15.32
C THR A 832 -18.47 0.45 16.66
N SER A 833 -19.71 0.16 17.08
CA SER A 833 -20.36 0.61 18.30
C SER A 833 -19.47 0.47 19.55
N THR A 834 -18.90 1.58 20.02
CA THR A 834 -18.45 1.74 21.40
C THR A 834 -19.49 2.55 22.19
N PRO A 835 -19.82 2.15 23.43
CA PRO A 835 -20.77 2.90 24.25
C PRO A 835 -20.20 4.26 24.65
N PRO A 836 -21.04 5.29 24.82
CA PRO A 836 -20.58 6.65 25.09
C PRO A 836 -19.94 6.75 26.49
N PRO A 837 -18.91 7.60 26.66
CA PRO A 837 -18.32 7.86 27.96
C PRO A 837 -19.29 8.62 28.89
N PRO A 838 -19.14 8.49 30.23
CA PRO A 838 -20.00 9.17 31.18
C PRO A 838 -19.81 10.70 31.14
N PRO A 839 -20.86 11.48 31.45
CA PRO A 839 -20.82 12.93 31.33
C PRO A 839 -19.92 13.58 32.40
N PRO A 840 -19.25 14.69 32.07
CA PRO A 840 -18.41 15.43 33.00
C PRO A 840 -19.24 16.19 34.06
N PRO A 841 -18.65 16.54 35.22
CA PRO A 841 -19.34 17.24 36.30
C PRO A 841 -19.76 18.66 35.90
N PRO A 842 -20.84 19.20 36.51
CA PRO A 842 -21.42 20.47 36.13
C PRO A 842 -20.49 21.65 36.48
N PRO A 843 -20.42 22.68 35.60
CA PRO A 843 -19.63 23.88 35.86
C PRO A 843 -20.26 24.77 36.95
N PRO A 844 -19.48 25.64 37.60
CA PRO A 844 -19.98 26.59 38.59
C PRO A 844 -21.00 27.56 37.98
N PRO A 845 -21.93 28.11 38.78
CA PRO A 845 -23.01 28.95 38.28
C PRO A 845 -22.46 30.23 37.62
N PRO A 846 -23.03 30.66 36.47
CA PRO A 846 -22.58 31.84 35.76
C PRO A 846 -22.83 33.10 36.58
N ALA A 847 -21.87 34.03 36.55
CA ALA A 847 -22.08 35.41 36.98
C ALA A 847 -23.27 36.03 36.21
N PRO A 848 -24.04 36.96 36.80
CA PRO A 848 -25.20 37.56 36.16
C PRO A 848 -24.83 38.15 34.79
N PRO A 849 -25.72 38.05 33.78
CA PRO A 849 -25.43 38.51 32.43
C PRO A 849 -25.18 40.02 32.44
N VAL A 850 -23.95 40.40 32.13
CA VAL A 850 -23.59 41.80 31.88
C VAL A 850 -24.16 42.18 30.52
N ASP A 851 -25.17 43.05 30.48
CA ASP A 851 -25.70 43.58 29.22
C ASP A 851 -24.71 44.58 28.61
N LEU A 852 -23.81 44.06 27.78
CA LEU A 852 -22.76 44.81 27.09
C LEU A 852 -23.32 45.97 26.25
N ALA A 853 -24.56 45.88 25.76
CA ALA A 853 -25.16 46.92 24.94
C ALA A 853 -25.38 48.23 25.71
N THR A 854 -25.52 48.15 27.04
CA THR A 854 -25.68 49.32 27.91
C THR A 854 -24.39 50.11 28.14
N MET A 855 -23.25 49.53 27.77
CA MET A 855 -21.93 50.15 27.88
C MET A 855 -21.55 50.93 26.62
N LEU A 856 -22.25 50.71 25.50
CA LEU A 856 -21.99 51.38 24.23
C LEU A 856 -22.44 52.84 24.24
N LEU A 857 -21.86 53.67 23.38
CA LEU A 857 -22.33 55.02 23.09
C LEU A 857 -23.75 54.99 22.52
N THR A 858 -24.51 56.06 22.77
CA THR A 858 -25.85 56.31 22.23
C THR A 858 -25.84 57.57 21.37
N ALA A 859 -26.90 57.78 20.58
CA ALA A 859 -27.03 59.00 19.75
C ALA A 859 -26.93 60.31 20.57
N ALA A 860 -27.27 60.29 21.87
CA ALA A 860 -27.15 61.45 22.75
C ALA A 860 -25.69 61.82 23.08
N ASP A 861 -24.75 60.88 22.92
CA ASP A 861 -23.33 61.07 23.20
C ASP A 861 -22.55 61.59 21.98
N LEU A 862 -23.23 61.78 20.84
CA LEU A 862 -22.61 62.08 19.55
C LEU A 862 -22.91 63.50 19.06
N PRO A 863 -22.11 64.05 18.14
CA PRO A 863 -22.40 65.36 17.55
C PRO A 863 -23.77 65.38 16.85
N ARG A 864 -24.42 66.56 16.85
CA ARG A 864 -25.76 66.74 16.27
C ARG A 864 -25.78 66.29 14.81
N GLY A 865 -26.71 65.38 14.49
CA GLY A 865 -26.91 64.84 13.14
C GLY A 865 -26.40 63.41 12.94
N ALA A 866 -25.73 62.81 13.94
CA ALA A 866 -25.37 61.40 13.91
C ALA A 866 -26.62 60.50 13.87
N LYS A 867 -26.64 59.52 12.96
CA LYS A 867 -27.76 58.55 12.84
C LYS A 867 -27.25 57.15 13.14
N GLU A 868 -27.90 56.47 14.08
CA GLU A 868 -27.59 55.08 14.38
C GLU A 868 -27.93 54.19 13.19
N LYS A 869 -26.95 53.39 12.77
CA LYS A 869 -27.11 52.42 11.69
C LYS A 869 -27.84 51.20 12.26
N PRO A 870 -28.87 50.68 11.57
CA PRO A 870 -29.51 49.44 12.00
C PRO A 870 -28.48 48.30 12.08
N PRO A 871 -28.63 47.35 13.03
CA PRO A 871 -27.75 46.20 13.10
C PRO A 871 -27.76 45.47 11.75
N SER A 872 -26.59 45.29 11.15
CA SER A 872 -26.49 44.51 9.90
C SER A 872 -26.88 43.07 10.20
N THR A 873 -27.94 42.57 9.59
CA THR A 873 -28.39 41.17 9.68
C THR A 873 -27.51 40.20 8.87
N GLY A 874 -26.40 40.66 8.30
CA GLY A 874 -25.43 39.84 7.58
C GLY A 874 -24.15 39.64 8.39
N GLY A 875 -23.87 38.39 8.74
CA GLY A 875 -22.55 37.91 9.15
C GLY A 875 -22.03 38.45 10.49
N SER A 876 -21.92 37.56 11.48
CA SER A 876 -20.92 37.72 12.54
C SER A 876 -19.60 38.22 11.94
N SER A 877 -18.89 39.15 12.61
CA SER A 877 -17.57 39.62 12.14
C SER A 877 -16.48 38.54 12.20
N SER A 878 -16.86 37.27 12.31
CA SER A 878 -16.00 36.09 12.24
C SER A 878 -15.51 35.75 10.82
N ASP A 879 -16.06 36.38 9.77
CA ASP A 879 -15.64 36.12 8.38
C ASP A 879 -14.50 37.02 7.89
N ILE A 880 -14.02 37.94 8.72
CA ILE A 880 -12.86 38.78 8.41
C ILE A 880 -11.61 38.08 8.92
N ARG A 881 -10.86 37.44 8.02
CA ARG A 881 -9.57 36.82 8.36
C ARG A 881 -8.46 37.85 8.17
N THR A 882 -7.77 38.21 9.24
CA THR A 882 -6.60 39.09 9.18
C THR A 882 -5.34 38.25 9.29
N GLU A 883 -4.56 38.16 8.21
CA GLU A 883 -3.24 37.52 8.24
C GLU A 883 -2.15 38.61 8.31
N PRO A 884 -1.21 38.53 9.26
CA PRO A 884 -0.04 39.38 9.25
C PRO A 884 0.77 39.05 7.99
N SER A 885 1.04 40.02 7.12
CA SER A 885 1.77 39.74 5.88
C SER A 885 3.23 39.35 6.13
N ASP A 886 3.81 39.79 7.26
CA ASP A 886 5.27 39.72 7.49
C ASP A 886 5.69 39.05 8.82
N CYS A 887 4.77 38.66 9.71
CA CYS A 887 5.14 38.28 11.10
C CYS A 887 4.53 36.98 11.66
N GLY A 888 3.60 36.31 10.96
CA GLY A 888 3.20 34.93 11.27
C GLY A 888 2.58 34.64 12.65
N VAL A 889 1.97 35.63 13.31
CA VAL A 889 1.34 35.46 14.65
C VAL A 889 -0.19 35.40 14.53
N ASP A 890 -0.81 34.41 15.19
CA ASP A 890 -2.27 34.28 15.31
C ASP A 890 -2.87 35.39 16.20
N VAL A 891 -3.96 36.00 15.76
CA VAL A 891 -4.47 37.25 16.36
C VAL A 891 -5.48 36.96 17.48
N GLY A 892 -4.99 36.87 18.72
CA GLY A 892 -5.76 37.03 19.96
C GLY A 892 -6.53 35.80 20.50
N PRO A 893 -6.86 35.77 21.80
CA PRO A 893 -7.66 34.69 22.42
C PRO A 893 -9.13 34.71 21.94
N PRO A 894 -9.86 33.58 22.02
CA PRO A 894 -11.26 33.51 21.60
C PRO A 894 -12.17 34.43 22.43
N GLU A 895 -13.02 35.21 21.75
CA GLU A 895 -14.00 36.13 22.36
C GLU A 895 -15.19 35.36 22.96
N LEU A 896 -15.65 35.72 24.17
CA LEU A 896 -16.83 35.12 24.82
C LEU A 896 -18.15 35.81 24.44
N ALA A 897 -18.12 37.13 24.28
CA ALA A 897 -19.29 37.92 23.91
C ALA A 897 -18.88 39.28 23.28
N LYS A 898 -19.73 39.80 22.39
CA LYS A 898 -19.53 41.07 21.68
C LYS A 898 -20.82 41.86 21.57
N ALA A 899 -20.75 43.18 21.80
CA ALA A 899 -21.79 44.12 21.44
C ALA A 899 -21.20 45.28 20.64
N SER A 900 -21.90 45.78 19.63
CA SER A 900 -21.43 46.87 18.78
C SER A 900 -22.56 47.79 18.32
N ARG A 901 -22.26 49.09 18.19
CA ARG A 901 -23.13 50.10 17.54
C ARG A 901 -22.31 50.92 16.57
N THR A 902 -22.93 51.30 15.46
CA THR A 902 -22.31 52.14 14.43
C THR A 902 -23.23 53.31 14.10
N PHE A 903 -22.65 54.49 13.90
CA PHE A 903 -23.36 55.73 13.65
C PHE A 903 -22.78 56.41 12.42
N ASP A 904 -23.62 56.80 11.47
CA ASP A 904 -23.23 57.57 10.30
C ASP A 904 -23.25 59.07 10.63
N MET A 905 -22.19 59.78 10.25
CA MET A 905 -22.02 61.21 10.48
C MET A 905 -22.39 62.03 9.22
N PRO A 906 -22.85 63.29 9.38
CA PRO A 906 -23.21 64.15 8.23
C PRO A 906 -22.06 64.42 7.25
N ASP A 907 -20.81 64.33 7.69
CA ASP A 907 -19.61 64.55 6.86
C ASP A 907 -19.15 63.30 6.10
N GLY A 908 -19.92 62.20 6.18
CA GLY A 908 -19.61 60.91 5.57
C GLY A 908 -18.60 60.07 6.33
N SER A 909 -18.18 60.49 7.53
CA SER A 909 -17.49 59.60 8.48
C SER A 909 -18.50 58.72 9.22
N TRP A 910 -18.01 57.68 9.91
CA TRP A 910 -18.82 56.86 10.79
C TRP A 910 -18.08 56.56 12.09
N ILE A 911 -18.85 56.40 13.16
CA ILE A 911 -18.36 56.10 14.49
C ILE A 911 -18.80 54.69 14.85
N SER A 912 -17.88 53.81 15.22
CA SER A 912 -18.20 52.47 15.72
C SER A 912 -17.72 52.32 17.15
N THR A 913 -18.60 51.86 18.03
CA THR A 913 -18.29 51.50 19.42
C THR A 913 -18.54 50.01 19.60
N GLN A 914 -17.60 49.33 20.22
CA GLN A 914 -17.64 47.87 20.41
C GLN A 914 -17.18 47.54 21.83
N VAL A 915 -17.83 46.57 22.48
CA VAL A 915 -17.42 46.04 23.77
C VAL A 915 -17.35 44.53 23.67
N TYR A 916 -16.21 43.98 24.07
CA TYR A 916 -15.86 42.58 24.04
C TYR A 916 -15.69 42.06 25.46
N ARG A 917 -16.04 40.79 25.68
CA ARG A 917 -15.73 40.05 26.90
C ARG A 917 -14.81 38.88 26.58
N TYR A 918 -13.72 38.74 27.34
CA TYR A 918 -12.76 37.64 27.22
C TYR A 918 -12.79 36.71 28.45
N PRO A 919 -12.26 35.46 28.33
CA PRO A 919 -12.27 34.49 29.43
C PRO A 919 -11.38 34.83 30.64
N ASP A 920 -10.37 35.69 30.46
CA ASP A 920 -9.38 36.08 31.47
C ASP A 920 -9.18 37.62 31.49
N ASP A 921 -8.45 38.16 32.48
CA ASP A 921 -8.17 39.60 32.65
C ASP A 921 -7.79 40.25 31.30
N GLY A 922 -8.66 41.13 30.81
CA GLY A 922 -8.55 41.81 29.52
C GLY A 922 -7.26 42.61 29.35
N GLY A 923 -6.51 42.84 30.44
CA GLY A 923 -5.16 43.39 30.40
C GLY A 923 -4.19 42.52 29.59
N VAL A 924 -4.33 41.19 29.62
CA VAL A 924 -3.52 40.27 28.81
C VAL A 924 -3.91 40.36 27.33
N ALA A 925 -5.21 40.46 27.04
CA ALA A 925 -5.70 40.61 25.68
C ALA A 925 -5.25 41.94 25.05
N LEU A 926 -5.35 43.07 25.78
CA LEU A 926 -4.88 44.36 25.28
C LEU A 926 -3.37 44.41 25.13
N ARG A 927 -2.61 43.79 26.04
CA ARG A 927 -1.15 43.68 25.88
C ARG A 927 -0.79 42.86 24.65
N ALA A 928 -1.45 41.73 24.41
CA ALA A 928 -1.23 40.92 23.21
C ALA A 928 -1.63 41.67 21.93
N ILE A 929 -2.76 42.39 21.93
CA ILE A 929 -3.21 43.22 20.81
C ILE A 929 -2.21 44.36 20.55
N ALA A 930 -1.74 45.04 21.59
CA ALA A 930 -0.76 46.13 21.49
C ALA A 930 0.62 45.64 21.03
N GLU A 931 1.10 44.50 21.54
CA GLU A 931 2.36 43.88 21.13
C GLU A 931 2.28 43.43 19.66
N ASN A 932 1.16 42.82 19.26
CA ASN A 932 0.92 42.44 17.87
C ASN A 932 0.91 43.67 16.94
N TYR A 933 0.17 44.73 17.28
CA TYR A 933 0.14 45.96 16.48
C TYR A 933 1.48 46.71 16.46
N ALA A 934 2.26 46.66 17.54
CA ALA A 934 3.57 47.28 17.59
C ALA A 934 4.63 46.52 16.78
N HIS A 935 4.49 45.19 16.61
CA HIS A 935 5.44 44.38 15.84
C HIS A 935 5.11 44.27 14.34
N CYS A 936 3.84 44.43 13.96
CA CYS A 936 3.39 44.24 12.57
C CYS A 936 2.86 45.54 11.97
N HIS A 937 3.66 46.16 11.08
CA HIS A 937 3.29 47.42 10.43
C HIS A 937 2.29 47.27 9.28
N GLN A 938 2.06 46.04 8.77
CA GLN A 938 1.13 45.76 7.67
C GLN A 938 0.34 44.48 7.91
N TYR A 939 -0.98 44.57 7.72
CA TYR A 939 -1.89 43.44 7.77
C TYR A 939 -2.62 43.29 6.43
N ARG A 940 -2.88 42.04 6.03
CA ARG A 940 -3.83 41.73 4.96
C ARG A 940 -5.13 41.27 5.57
N VAL A 941 -6.17 42.04 5.30
CA VAL A 941 -7.54 41.68 5.69
C VAL A 941 -8.23 41.06 4.50
N PHE A 942 -8.83 39.89 4.70
CA PHE A 942 -9.66 39.18 3.74
C PHE A 942 -11.13 39.30 4.19
N ALA A 943 -11.92 40.10 3.48
CA ALA A 943 -13.35 40.30 3.71
C ALA A 943 -14.08 40.17 2.38
N GLY A 944 -14.50 38.95 2.03
CA GLY A 944 -14.63 38.56 0.61
C GLY A 944 -13.26 38.62 -0.08
N ASP A 945 -13.17 38.29 -1.37
CA ASP A 945 -11.90 38.18 -2.13
C ASP A 945 -11.08 39.49 -2.27
N ILE A 946 -11.42 40.54 -1.50
CA ILE A 946 -10.75 41.83 -1.50
C ILE A 946 -9.59 41.81 -0.50
N LYS A 947 -8.36 41.95 -1.01
CA LYS A 947 -7.17 42.16 -0.18
C LYS A 947 -7.06 43.63 0.18
N GLN A 948 -7.18 43.95 1.46
CA GLN A 948 -6.95 45.30 1.97
C GLN A 948 -5.62 45.37 2.72
N LYS A 949 -4.80 46.36 2.37
CA LYS A 949 -3.58 46.68 3.11
C LYS A 949 -3.96 47.58 4.28
N VAL A 950 -3.65 47.13 5.50
CA VAL A 950 -3.93 47.91 6.72
C VAL A 950 -2.62 48.32 7.35
N THR A 951 -2.44 49.62 7.55
CA THR A 951 -1.29 50.23 8.23
C THR A 951 -1.74 50.75 9.59
N ILE A 952 -1.02 50.44 10.66
CA ILE A 952 -1.40 50.77 12.04
C ILE A 952 -0.26 51.56 12.68
N ASP A 953 -0.54 52.79 13.07
CA ASP A 953 0.38 53.68 13.78
C ASP A 953 -0.10 53.84 15.23
N VAL A 954 0.60 53.22 16.19
CA VAL A 954 0.26 53.35 17.62
C VAL A 954 0.69 54.73 18.13
N VAL A 955 -0.27 55.51 18.59
CA VAL A 955 -0.11 56.89 19.08
C VAL A 955 0.18 56.93 20.60
N SER A 956 -0.48 56.08 21.40
CA SER A 956 -0.22 55.95 22.85
C SER A 956 -0.54 54.54 23.35
N GLY A 957 0.11 54.10 24.44
CA GLY A 957 0.03 52.72 24.95
C GLY A 957 -1.03 52.46 26.04
N THR A 958 -1.53 53.46 26.76
CA THR A 958 -2.58 53.26 27.78
C THR A 958 -3.39 54.56 28.01
N PRO A 959 -4.66 54.66 27.57
CA PRO A 959 -5.35 53.70 26.68
C PRO A 959 -4.58 53.53 25.37
N LEU A 960 -4.74 52.36 24.74
CA LEU A 960 -4.12 52.11 23.44
C LEU A 960 -4.84 52.99 22.42
N VAL A 961 -4.10 53.86 21.75
CA VAL A 961 -4.63 54.71 20.66
C VAL A 961 -3.86 54.36 19.41
N ALA A 962 -4.54 54.07 18.31
CA ALA A 962 -3.90 53.87 17.02
C ALA A 962 -4.63 54.61 15.90
N ASP A 963 -3.84 55.18 14.99
CA ASP A 963 -4.31 55.63 13.70
C ASP A 963 -4.18 54.45 12.72
N VAL A 964 -5.29 54.00 12.16
CA VAL A 964 -5.39 52.86 11.24
C VAL A 964 -5.75 53.37 9.85
N THR A 965 -4.91 53.05 8.86
CA THR A 965 -5.18 53.35 7.45
C THR A 965 -5.54 52.06 6.71
N PHE A 966 -6.74 52.03 6.17
CA PHE A 966 -7.28 50.96 5.35
C PHE A 966 -7.14 51.33 3.88
N ASP A 967 -6.24 50.66 3.15
CA ASP A 967 -5.97 50.89 1.74
C ASP A 967 -6.42 49.68 0.91
N GLY A 968 -7.56 49.84 0.24
CA GLY A 968 -8.15 48.83 -0.64
C GLY A 968 -7.81 49.03 -2.13
N GLY A 969 -6.81 49.85 -2.47
CA GLY A 969 -6.43 50.16 -3.85
C GLY A 969 -7.35 51.15 -4.58
N PHE A 970 -8.67 51.15 -4.29
CA PHE A 970 -9.65 52.06 -4.89
C PHE A 970 -10.18 53.14 -3.92
N VAL A 971 -10.18 52.85 -2.62
CA VAL A 971 -10.60 53.80 -1.58
C VAL A 971 -9.70 53.64 -0.36
N VAL A 972 -9.17 54.78 0.12
CA VAL A 972 -8.41 54.84 1.36
C VAL A 972 -9.31 55.42 2.45
N PHE A 973 -9.49 54.67 3.52
CA PHE A 973 -10.15 55.14 4.73
C PHE A 973 -9.16 55.25 5.87
N ARG A 974 -9.29 56.31 6.66
CA ARG A 974 -8.49 56.54 7.85
C ARG A 974 -9.41 56.42 9.06
N SER A 975 -8.95 55.67 10.05
CA SER A 975 -9.64 55.40 11.29
C SER A 975 -8.74 55.77 12.45
N ARG A 976 -9.29 56.33 13.51
CA ARG A 976 -8.60 56.52 14.78
C ARG A 976 -9.35 55.71 15.81
N GLN A 977 -8.66 54.78 16.45
CA GLN A 977 -9.23 53.81 17.38
C GLN A 977 -8.63 53.99 18.77
N VAL A 978 -9.48 53.91 19.79
CA VAL A 978 -9.08 53.94 21.19
C VAL A 978 -9.62 52.70 21.87
N TRP A 979 -8.72 51.90 22.43
CA TRP A 979 -9.06 50.71 23.20
C TRP A 979 -8.86 50.93 24.69
N ILE A 980 -9.89 50.58 25.46
CA ILE A 980 -9.99 50.76 26.90
C ILE A 980 -10.24 49.38 27.52
N VAL A 981 -9.46 49.03 28.54
CA VAL A 981 -9.63 47.77 29.29
C VAL A 981 -10.04 48.04 30.72
N LYS A 982 -11.00 47.24 31.20
CA LYS A 982 -11.37 47.17 32.61
C LYS A 982 -11.78 45.73 32.96
N GLY A 983 -10.91 45.00 33.66
CA GLY A 983 -11.13 43.58 33.97
C GLY A 983 -11.28 42.75 32.68
N GLU A 984 -12.28 41.86 32.62
CA GLU A 984 -12.57 41.00 31.44
C GLU A 984 -13.10 41.78 30.21
N LEU A 985 -13.32 43.09 30.32
CA LEU A 985 -13.94 43.90 29.27
C LEU A 985 -12.89 44.68 28.48
N LEU A 986 -12.97 44.58 27.16
CA LEU A 986 -12.24 45.40 26.19
C LEU A 986 -13.26 46.22 25.40
N ALA A 987 -13.19 47.55 25.51
CA ALA A 987 -14.02 48.44 24.73
C ALA A 987 -13.17 49.14 23.65
N CYS A 988 -13.73 49.32 22.47
CA CYS A 988 -13.14 50.08 21.37
C CYS A 988 -14.11 51.17 20.95
N VAL A 989 -13.60 52.38 20.75
CA VAL A 989 -14.26 53.41 19.95
C VAL A 989 -13.38 53.73 18.75
N SER A 990 -14.00 53.77 17.58
CA SER A 990 -13.36 54.12 16.33
C SER A 990 -14.14 55.19 15.60
N VAL A 991 -13.44 56.20 15.09
CA VAL A 991 -14.00 57.16 14.14
C VAL A 991 -13.29 56.93 12.82
N SER A 992 -14.04 56.68 11.76
CA SER A 992 -13.50 56.27 10.46
C SER A 992 -14.09 57.11 9.33
N GLY A 993 -13.28 57.47 8.35
CA GLY A 993 -13.75 58.24 7.20
C GLY A 993 -12.70 58.39 6.13
N LYS A 994 -13.02 59.11 5.04
CA LYS A 994 -12.06 59.39 3.95
C LYS A 994 -10.97 60.38 4.37
N ARG A 995 -11.23 61.18 5.41
CA ARG A 995 -10.28 62.14 6.00
C ARG A 995 -9.78 61.62 7.34
N LYS A 996 -8.62 62.13 7.79
CA LYS A 996 -8.09 61.79 9.12
C LYS A 996 -9.08 62.29 10.18
N PRO A 997 -9.57 61.43 11.09
CA PRO A 997 -10.51 61.84 12.13
C PRO A 997 -9.94 62.92 13.06
N ASP A 998 -10.80 63.81 13.55
CA ASP A 998 -10.44 64.79 14.57
C ASP A 998 -10.10 64.07 15.90
N PRO A 999 -8.85 64.17 16.41
CA PRO A 999 -8.46 63.53 17.65
C PRO A 999 -9.33 63.95 18.84
N SER A 1000 -9.74 65.22 18.90
CA SER A 1000 -10.50 65.75 20.04
C SER A 1000 -11.88 65.11 20.18
N LEU A 1001 -12.52 64.80 19.05
CA LEU A 1001 -13.78 64.07 19.00
C LEU A 1001 -13.59 62.63 19.50
N VAL A 1002 -12.56 61.93 19.00
CA VAL A 1002 -12.30 60.54 19.37
C VAL A 1002 -11.99 60.43 20.87
N ASP A 1003 -11.16 61.35 21.39
CA ASP A 1003 -10.77 61.39 22.80
C ASP A 1003 -11.98 61.70 23.71
N SER A 1004 -12.86 62.61 23.30
CA SER A 1004 -14.11 62.90 24.01
C SER A 1004 -15.02 61.67 24.09
N LEU A 1005 -15.16 60.93 22.99
CA LEU A 1005 -15.99 59.72 22.95
C LEU A 1005 -15.37 58.59 23.79
N ALA A 1006 -14.05 58.46 23.75
CA ALA A 1006 -13.32 57.51 24.59
C ALA A 1006 -13.47 57.82 26.08
N ALA A 1007 -13.46 59.10 26.47
CA ALA A 1007 -13.70 59.52 27.86
C ALA A 1007 -15.12 59.15 28.32
N THR A 1008 -16.13 59.38 27.48
CA THR A 1008 -17.52 58.97 27.76
C THR A 1008 -17.66 57.45 27.90
N LEU A 1009 -17.02 56.69 27.01
CA LEU A 1009 -17.02 55.23 27.06
C LEU A 1009 -16.30 54.71 28.31
N THR A 1010 -15.17 55.30 28.67
CA THR A 1010 -14.41 55.00 29.90
C THR A 1010 -15.25 55.26 31.14
N SER A 1011 -15.95 56.41 31.20
CA SER A 1011 -16.84 56.72 32.33
C SER A 1011 -17.92 55.65 32.50
N ARG A 1012 -18.54 55.18 31.40
CA ARG A 1012 -19.57 54.13 31.45
C ARG A 1012 -19.01 52.80 31.93
N LEU A 1013 -17.83 52.43 31.44
CA LEU A 1013 -17.12 51.24 31.89
C LEU A 1013 -16.76 51.34 33.37
N VAL A 1014 -16.42 52.52 33.89
CA VAL A 1014 -16.05 52.71 35.31
C VAL A 1014 -17.27 52.65 36.24
N THR A 1015 -18.39 53.28 35.85
CA THR A 1015 -19.62 53.38 36.68
C THR A 1015 -20.45 52.11 36.76
N ARG A 1016 -20.29 51.19 35.80
CA ARG A 1016 -20.93 49.87 35.77
C ARG A 1016 -19.93 48.78 36.11
#